data_AF-A0A9P3MWZ6-F1
#
_entry.id   AF-A0A9P3MWZ6-F1
#
_cell.length_a   1.000
_cell.length_b   1.000
_cell.length_c   1.000
_cell.angle_alpha   90.00
_cell.angle_beta   90.00
_cell.angle_gamma   90.00
#
_symmetry.space_group_name_H-M   'P 1'
#
loop_
_entity.id
_entity.type
_entity.pdbx_description
1 polymer ?
#
loop_
_entity_poly.entity_id
_entity_poly.type
_entity_poly.pdbx_seq_one_letter_code
_entity_poly.pdbx_strand_id
1 'polypeptide(L)'
;MVQRRGAGGKDGAGGVAEEAHVPLQAILLADSFAQTFRPITLRKPKVLLPVAGVPMMDYTLEWLAMAGVEEVFVFCCAHSTQIRAHLEDAGWMRPSASSQHQQGQQQGGGVRRGMRVSTVVAHDCVSVGDALRHMDHKGVIRGDFILVSGDVIANVSLTHALHQHRERRRKDKQAVMTALLRRCPSTALTHLTRTGSESQVFGVCPDSSQLLFYEPPPDPLTATATGKLASVAGGRRSLAVSVERAVWQGHRRLALRTDLEDCGIDICAPEVLYLYTDNFDYQHPRRDFLRGILSDDIMGNKIFTHEVSAQYAARIDTLRAYAAVSCDVLHRWAFPLAPDCAFGGHSGRTAVNRGNRYREEAVSVARSAVIGPDTLLGEGTVVAERAQVKGSVLGAHCLVGEGAVVEGSFLWGGVTVGAGAVVRHAVLCDGVQVMAGGRVNEGCVLSFDVVVASDHVVPAGTRIAREQQPEEEDSDDENTEGHGMASVRRHKGKAGDDEEEDGEEDEEEDEEEEEEGEEEKERLSDEDEDEGPCDVDAVGQGGRGFAWPPRTPPAAAMVRRQSLAPITAQEIAELARLAIEREEGEEGEEEEEKGGEGGAALVGGEDEDEDEEEDGEDEFSKEVEEMFKRAVAEGVAQDNVVLEVNALKLAYNRSFADCAGAMFTGMLNLAASHTPPGAPTKELLASTRAVVTRWTSLLRRFLKGTDDEVEVLLTFEEVCNETRPEFAPVFVNVLETLYDKDIVSEEAVMAWAEEKQFADAADKVFVERSAAFIKWLKEAEEEEESDEE
;
A
#
# COMPACT_ATOMS: atom_id res chain seq x y z
N MET A 1 -1.20 84.84 -38.15
CA MET A 1 0.09 84.30 -38.64
C MET A 1 0.53 83.21 -37.68
N VAL A 2 0.01 81.98 -37.81
CA VAL A 2 0.41 80.86 -36.93
C VAL A 2 0.38 79.57 -37.76
N GLN A 3 1.55 78.96 -37.93
CA GLN A 3 1.79 77.75 -38.71
C GLN A 3 1.84 76.51 -37.81
N ARG A 4 1.00 75.53 -38.19
CA ARG A 4 1.21 74.06 -38.30
C ARG A 4 2.08 73.28 -37.29
N ARG A 5 1.37 72.42 -36.54
CA ARG A 5 1.46 70.93 -36.42
C ARG A 5 2.82 70.21 -36.54
N GLY A 6 3.08 69.36 -35.53
CA GLY A 6 3.90 68.13 -35.58
C GLY A 6 3.69 67.30 -34.30
N ALA A 7 3.46 65.99 -34.44
CA ALA A 7 2.89 65.09 -33.44
C ALA A 7 3.91 64.50 -32.44
N GLY A 8 3.48 64.21 -31.22
CA GLY A 8 4.17 63.38 -30.22
C GLY A 8 3.15 62.54 -29.45
N GLY A 9 3.29 61.22 -29.51
CA GLY A 9 2.35 60.22 -28.99
C GLY A 9 2.29 60.16 -27.47
N LYS A 10 1.10 59.80 -26.97
CA LYS A 10 0.83 59.35 -25.60
C LYS A 10 1.32 57.92 -25.45
N ASP A 11 2.18 57.67 -24.47
CA ASP A 11 2.26 56.37 -23.80
C ASP A 11 1.88 56.57 -22.34
N GLY A 12 0.84 55.84 -21.93
CA GLY A 12 0.23 55.91 -20.62
C GLY A 12 1.06 55.20 -19.55
N ALA A 13 1.21 55.87 -18.42
CA ALA A 13 1.66 55.26 -17.18
C ALA A 13 0.56 54.31 -16.67
N GLY A 14 0.78 53.00 -16.81
CA GLY A 14 0.02 51.96 -16.11
C GLY A 14 0.58 51.81 -14.70
N GLY A 15 -0.25 52.07 -13.70
CA GLY A 15 0.05 51.71 -12.31
C GLY A 15 0.01 50.18 -12.17
N VAL A 16 1.12 49.60 -11.70
CA VAL A 16 1.17 48.21 -11.28
C VAL A 16 0.59 48.17 -9.87
N ALA A 17 -0.54 47.47 -9.70
CA ALA A 17 -1.11 47.18 -8.39
C ALA A 17 -0.11 46.34 -7.58
N GLU A 18 0.12 46.70 -6.31
CA GLU A 18 0.80 45.82 -5.36
C GLU A 18 -0.02 44.52 -5.25
N GLU A 19 0.46 43.44 -5.85
CA GLU A 19 -0.07 42.10 -5.61
C GLU A 19 0.08 41.80 -4.11
N ALA A 20 -1.04 41.47 -3.45
CA ALA A 20 -1.03 41.07 -2.06
C ALA A 20 -0.05 39.91 -1.86
N HIS A 21 0.95 40.09 -1.00
CA HIS A 21 1.94 39.06 -0.71
C HIS A 21 1.24 37.82 -0.11
N VAL A 22 1.06 36.77 -0.91
CA VAL A 22 0.54 35.49 -0.43
C VAL A 22 1.66 34.78 0.32
N PRO A 23 1.51 34.50 1.63
CA PRO A 23 2.51 33.79 2.41
C PRO A 23 2.73 32.39 1.81
N LEU A 24 3.98 31.93 1.77
CA LEU A 24 4.28 30.56 1.38
C LEU A 24 3.88 29.63 2.53
N GLN A 25 2.92 28.75 2.25
CA GLN A 25 2.38 27.79 3.21
C GLN A 25 2.94 26.39 2.94
N ALA A 26 3.08 25.57 3.98
CA ALA A 26 3.43 24.15 3.86
C ALA A 26 2.54 23.28 4.74
N ILE A 27 2.21 22.09 4.24
CA ILE A 27 1.57 21.01 4.99
C ILE A 27 2.64 19.97 5.28
N LEU A 28 2.88 19.71 6.56
CA LEU A 28 3.78 18.67 7.04
C LEU A 28 2.94 17.52 7.58
N LEU A 29 3.00 16.37 6.90
CA LEU A 29 2.35 15.14 7.34
C LEU A 29 3.21 14.49 8.43
N ALA A 30 2.80 14.64 9.69
CA ALA A 30 3.54 14.07 10.82
C ALA A 30 3.28 12.57 10.99
N ASP A 31 2.15 12.09 10.48
CA ASP A 31 1.85 10.67 10.39
C ASP A 31 2.17 10.14 8.99
N SER A 32 2.80 8.98 8.94
CA SER A 32 3.15 8.32 7.67
C SER A 32 2.14 7.23 7.30
N PHE A 33 1.23 6.87 8.22
CA PHE A 33 0.24 5.79 8.08
C PHE A 33 0.84 4.43 7.69
N ALA A 34 2.17 4.30 7.74
CA ALA A 34 2.89 3.11 7.33
C ALA A 34 3.25 2.26 8.56
N GLN A 35 3.01 0.96 8.45
CA GLN A 35 3.31 0.00 9.52
C GLN A 35 4.79 -0.46 9.53
N THR A 36 5.65 0.06 8.65
CA THR A 36 7.03 -0.43 8.43
C THR A 36 7.91 -0.44 9.68
N PHE A 37 7.73 0.56 10.55
CA PHE A 37 8.48 0.74 11.79
C PHE A 37 7.84 0.08 13.02
N ARG A 38 6.71 -0.64 12.89
CA ARG A 38 6.17 -1.45 14.00
C ARG A 38 7.22 -2.52 14.39
N PRO A 39 7.52 -2.72 15.67
CA PRO A 39 6.77 -2.28 16.86
C PRO A 39 7.23 -0.96 17.52
N ILE A 40 8.17 -0.22 16.93
CA ILE A 40 8.67 1.04 17.51
C ILE A 40 7.56 2.10 17.56
N THR A 41 6.78 2.20 16.49
CA THR A 41 5.80 3.28 16.31
C THR A 41 4.56 3.20 17.21
N LEU A 42 4.41 2.13 18.01
CA LEU A 42 3.28 1.96 18.94
C LEU A 42 3.34 2.92 20.13
N ARG A 43 4.55 3.26 20.58
CA ARG A 43 4.76 4.14 21.74
C ARG A 43 5.14 5.56 21.36
N LYS A 44 5.91 5.71 20.27
CA LYS A 44 6.46 6.99 19.81
C LYS A 44 6.24 7.14 18.31
N PRO A 45 5.69 8.27 17.83
CA PRO A 45 5.44 8.47 16.42
C PRO A 45 6.75 8.54 15.62
N LYS A 46 6.69 8.11 14.36
CA LYS A 46 7.86 8.00 13.46
C LYS A 46 8.67 9.29 13.36
N VAL A 47 8.01 10.44 13.30
CA VAL A 47 8.67 11.74 13.10
C VAL A 47 9.45 12.23 14.33
N LEU A 48 9.21 11.62 15.49
CA LEU A 48 9.95 11.91 16.72
C LEU A 48 11.12 10.93 16.96
N LEU A 49 11.36 9.99 16.04
CA LEU A 49 12.50 9.09 16.13
C LEU A 49 13.80 9.88 15.89
N PRO A 50 14.86 9.66 16.70
CA PRO A 50 16.06 10.48 16.65
C PRO A 50 17.01 10.05 15.52
N VAL A 51 17.38 10.96 14.63
CA VAL A 51 18.47 10.80 13.66
C VAL A 51 19.67 11.60 14.15
N ALA A 52 20.77 10.92 14.46
CA ALA A 52 21.98 11.54 15.02
C ALA A 52 21.71 12.39 16.27
N GLY A 53 20.81 11.93 17.15
CA GLY A 53 20.45 12.59 18.41
C GLY A 53 19.32 13.62 18.32
N VAL A 54 18.90 14.01 17.11
CA VAL A 54 17.84 15.01 16.89
C VAL A 54 16.60 14.36 16.25
N PRO A 55 15.36 14.67 16.67
CA PRO A 55 14.15 14.15 16.03
C PRO A 55 14.04 14.48 14.54
N MET A 56 13.53 13.55 13.71
CA MET A 56 13.39 13.73 12.26
C MET A 56 12.60 15.01 11.89
N MET A 57 11.52 15.30 12.61
CA MET A 57 10.68 16.46 12.35
C MET A 57 11.45 17.78 12.41
N ASP A 58 12.42 17.90 13.31
CA ASP A 58 13.20 19.14 13.47
C ASP A 58 14.12 19.39 12.27
N TYR A 59 14.62 18.34 11.60
CA TYR A 59 15.33 18.48 10.33
C TYR A 59 14.42 19.07 9.24
N THR A 60 13.20 18.54 9.12
CA THR A 60 12.20 19.01 8.15
C THR A 60 11.82 20.47 8.43
N LEU A 61 11.55 20.83 9.68
CA LEU A 61 11.15 22.18 10.08
C LEU A 61 12.28 23.20 9.87
N GLU A 62 13.52 22.87 10.23
CA GLU A 62 14.67 23.74 9.97
C GLU A 62 14.89 23.92 8.46
N TRP A 63 14.71 22.86 7.67
CA TRP A 63 14.75 22.95 6.21
C TRP A 63 13.65 23.85 5.64
N LEU A 64 12.40 23.73 6.10
CA LEU A 64 11.29 24.60 5.68
C LEU A 64 11.56 26.08 6.04
N ALA A 65 12.15 26.32 7.22
CA ALA A 65 12.57 27.66 7.64
C ALA A 65 13.67 28.22 6.73
N MET A 66 14.66 27.41 6.34
CA MET A 66 15.69 27.79 5.37
C MET A 66 15.13 28.03 3.97
N ALA A 67 14.09 27.29 3.57
CA ALA A 67 13.41 27.46 2.30
C ALA A 67 12.55 28.75 2.23
N GLY A 68 12.30 29.39 3.38
CA GLY A 68 11.55 30.64 3.48
C GLY A 68 10.03 30.46 3.59
N VAL A 69 9.59 29.34 4.16
CA VAL A 69 8.16 29.10 4.45
C VAL A 69 7.73 29.96 5.64
N GLU A 70 6.57 30.60 5.53
CA GLU A 70 6.05 31.52 6.56
C GLU A 70 5.05 30.84 7.49
N GLU A 71 4.27 29.87 6.98
CA GLU A 71 3.27 29.13 7.75
C GLU A 71 3.41 27.63 7.48
N VAL A 72 3.46 26.82 8.54
CA VAL A 72 3.53 25.36 8.47
C VAL A 72 2.35 24.77 9.26
N PHE A 73 1.59 23.90 8.60
CA PHE A 73 0.51 23.11 9.20
C PHE A 73 1.00 21.69 9.42
N VAL A 74 1.20 21.31 10.68
CA VAL A 74 1.63 19.97 11.08
C VAL A 74 0.38 19.13 11.31
N PHE A 75 0.11 18.20 10.40
CA PHE A 75 -1.02 17.28 10.50
C PHE A 75 -0.64 16.05 11.32
N CYS A 76 -1.39 15.75 12.38
CA CYS A 76 -1.10 14.66 13.30
C CYS A 76 -2.36 13.90 13.72
N CYS A 77 -2.31 12.56 13.58
CA CYS A 77 -3.34 11.63 14.06
C CYS A 77 -2.86 10.91 15.33
N ALA A 78 -1.92 9.97 15.16
CA ALA A 78 -1.37 9.21 16.27
C ALA A 78 -0.47 10.07 17.18
N HIS A 79 -0.62 9.87 18.50
CA HIS A 79 0.19 10.53 19.54
C HIS A 79 0.29 12.06 19.38
N SER A 80 -0.81 12.71 19.00
CA SER A 80 -0.87 14.17 18.78
C SER A 80 -0.38 14.99 19.97
N THR A 81 -0.65 14.53 21.19
CA THR A 81 -0.18 15.14 22.45
C THR A 81 1.36 15.17 22.55
N GLN A 82 2.03 14.08 22.19
CA GLN A 82 3.50 14.00 22.22
C GLN A 82 4.12 14.92 21.16
N ILE A 83 3.55 14.96 19.96
CA ILE A 83 4.02 15.82 18.86
C ILE A 83 3.88 17.29 19.26
N ARG A 84 2.73 17.65 19.83
CA ARG A 84 2.48 19.01 20.31
C ARG A 84 3.44 19.41 21.43
N ALA A 85 3.64 18.55 22.43
CA ALA A 85 4.59 18.79 23.52
C ALA A 85 6.01 19.03 22.99
N HIS A 86 6.47 18.19 22.04
CA HIS A 86 7.79 18.35 21.42
C HIS A 86 7.93 19.70 20.69
N LEU A 87 6.90 20.14 19.95
CA LEU A 87 6.91 21.41 19.24
C LEU A 87 6.91 22.63 20.19
N GLU A 88 6.24 22.51 21.33
CA GLU A 88 6.25 23.53 22.39
C GLU A 88 7.63 23.62 23.07
N ASP A 89 8.24 22.46 23.39
CA ASP A 89 9.56 22.34 24.01
C ASP A 89 10.69 22.85 23.09
N ALA A 90 10.67 22.46 21.81
CA ALA A 90 11.61 22.95 20.80
C ALA A 90 11.43 24.46 20.51
N GLY A 91 10.31 25.04 20.93
CA GLY A 91 10.00 26.46 20.82
C GLY A 91 9.51 26.89 19.43
N TRP A 92 9.03 25.95 18.60
CA TRP A 92 8.50 26.23 17.26
C TRP A 92 7.16 26.98 17.30
N MET A 93 6.38 26.81 18.37
CA MET A 93 5.08 27.49 18.54
C MET A 93 5.20 28.93 19.07
N ARG A 94 6.37 29.33 19.60
CA ARG A 94 6.55 30.68 20.15
C ARG A 94 6.74 31.68 19.02
N PRO A 95 5.86 32.70 18.88
CA PRO A 95 6.09 33.75 17.90
C PRO A 95 7.42 34.45 18.23
N SER A 96 8.33 34.58 17.26
CA SER A 96 9.55 35.39 17.43
C SER A 96 9.16 36.79 17.91
N ALA A 97 9.38 37.07 19.20
CA ALA A 97 9.05 38.35 19.80
C ALA A 97 9.81 39.47 19.05
N SER A 98 9.03 40.42 18.54
CA SER A 98 9.38 41.78 18.11
C SER A 98 10.87 42.15 17.98
N SER A 99 11.21 42.63 16.79
CA SER A 99 12.45 43.26 16.31
C SER A 99 12.96 44.50 17.07
N GLN A 100 12.88 44.57 18.39
CA GLN A 100 13.52 45.62 19.19
C GLN A 100 14.39 45.02 20.30
N HIS A 101 15.70 45.29 20.23
CA HIS A 101 16.76 44.99 21.21
C HIS A 101 17.41 43.59 21.16
N GLN A 102 18.38 43.41 20.25
CA GLN A 102 19.75 43.05 20.64
C GLN A 102 20.73 43.19 19.46
N GLN A 103 21.26 44.40 19.26
CA GLN A 103 22.58 44.55 18.65
C GLN A 103 23.61 44.20 19.71
N GLY A 104 24.21 43.02 19.64
CA GLY A 104 25.38 42.68 20.44
C GLY A 104 25.43 41.28 21.01
N GLN A 105 25.42 40.25 20.16
CA GLN A 105 26.27 39.06 20.32
C GLN A 105 26.15 38.19 19.06
N GLN A 106 27.17 38.24 18.21
CA GLN A 106 27.39 37.19 17.23
C GLN A 106 27.90 35.96 17.98
N GLN A 107 27.13 34.87 17.95
CA GLN A 107 27.66 33.51 17.90
C GLN A 107 26.52 32.52 17.59
N GLY A 108 26.56 31.97 16.36
CA GLY A 108 25.92 30.73 15.89
C GLY A 108 24.55 30.36 16.45
N GLY A 109 23.48 30.90 15.85
CA GLY A 109 22.13 30.36 15.99
C GLY A 109 21.44 30.42 14.63
N GLY A 110 20.88 29.28 14.19
CA GLY A 110 20.14 29.14 12.95
C GLY A 110 19.06 30.20 12.76
N VAL A 111 18.74 30.48 11.51
CA VAL A 111 17.92 31.60 11.04
C VAL A 111 16.45 31.33 11.38
N ARG A 112 16.02 31.52 12.64
CA ARG A 112 14.61 31.44 13.08
C ARG A 112 13.80 32.65 12.57
N ARG A 113 13.64 32.76 11.25
CA ARG A 113 12.88 33.83 10.60
C ARG A 113 11.41 33.47 10.58
N GLY A 114 10.61 34.12 11.43
CA GLY A 114 9.19 34.42 11.17
C GLY A 114 8.20 33.28 10.89
N MET A 115 8.62 32.02 10.89
CA MET A 115 7.78 30.86 10.58
C MET A 115 6.80 30.58 11.71
N ARG A 116 5.51 30.50 11.40
CA ARG A 116 4.45 30.08 12.33
C ARG A 116 4.13 28.61 12.11
N VAL A 117 4.26 27.80 13.15
CA VAL A 117 3.88 26.38 13.13
C VAL A 117 2.56 26.21 13.86
N SER A 118 1.57 25.62 13.19
CA SER A 118 0.26 25.29 13.76
C SER A 118 0.02 23.79 13.63
N THR A 119 -0.43 23.15 14.70
CA THR A 119 -0.79 21.72 14.68
C THR A 119 -2.26 21.56 14.32
N VAL A 120 -2.55 20.63 13.42
CA VAL A 120 -3.90 20.19 13.13
C VAL A 120 -4.05 18.73 13.54
N VAL A 121 -4.95 18.51 14.50
CA VAL A 121 -5.26 17.18 15.02
C VAL A 121 -6.56 16.67 14.37
N ALA A 122 -6.54 15.42 13.92
CA ALA A 122 -7.71 14.66 13.48
C ALA A 122 -7.50 13.20 13.90
N HIS A 123 -8.50 12.59 14.55
CA HIS A 123 -8.41 11.21 15.02
C HIS A 123 -8.98 10.20 14.01
N ASP A 124 -9.86 10.66 13.12
CA ASP A 124 -10.63 9.80 12.20
C ASP A 124 -9.90 9.52 10.87
N CYS A 125 -8.69 10.06 10.68
CA CYS A 125 -7.96 9.90 9.42
C CYS A 125 -7.06 8.67 9.46
N VAL A 126 -7.28 7.75 8.52
CA VAL A 126 -6.50 6.51 8.35
C VAL A 126 -5.45 6.65 7.25
N SER A 127 -5.65 7.58 6.32
CA SER A 127 -4.76 7.78 5.17
C SER A 127 -4.27 9.23 4.99
N VAL A 128 -3.31 9.39 4.09
CA VAL A 128 -2.86 10.71 3.63
C VAL A 128 -3.96 11.42 2.84
N GLY A 129 -4.77 10.70 2.06
CA GLY A 129 -5.91 11.26 1.34
C GLY A 129 -6.92 11.91 2.27
N ASP A 130 -7.28 11.21 3.36
CA ASP A 130 -8.21 11.73 4.37
C ASP A 130 -7.64 12.96 5.09
N ALA A 131 -6.33 12.96 5.37
CA ALA A 131 -5.64 14.12 5.93
C ALA A 131 -5.79 15.36 5.03
N LEU A 132 -5.61 15.19 3.71
CA LEU A 132 -5.72 16.28 2.74
C LEU A 132 -7.17 16.76 2.56
N ARG A 133 -8.16 15.86 2.58
CA ARG A 133 -9.60 16.22 2.60
C ARG A 133 -9.95 17.03 3.84
N HIS A 134 -9.44 16.60 4.99
CA HIS A 134 -9.64 17.31 6.25
C HIS A 134 -8.97 18.71 6.25
N MET A 135 -7.83 18.86 5.56
CA MET A 135 -7.20 20.17 5.33
C MET A 135 -8.05 21.06 4.43
N ASP A 136 -8.67 20.50 3.39
CA ASP A 136 -9.57 21.25 2.50
C ASP A 136 -10.81 21.75 3.23
N HIS A 137 -11.46 20.88 4.03
CA HIS A 137 -12.63 21.24 4.84
C HIS A 137 -12.34 22.39 5.82
N LYS A 138 -11.10 22.50 6.31
CA LYS A 138 -10.70 23.61 7.18
C LYS A 138 -10.39 24.91 6.42
N GLY A 139 -10.20 24.84 5.09
CA GLY A 139 -10.01 26.01 4.23
C GLY A 139 -8.80 26.87 4.59
N VAL A 140 -7.74 26.26 5.14
CA VAL A 140 -6.57 26.98 5.69
C VAL A 140 -5.59 27.43 4.61
N ILE A 141 -5.57 26.70 3.48
CA ILE A 141 -4.66 26.93 2.37
C ILE A 141 -5.21 27.98 1.41
N ARG A 142 -4.41 29.00 1.09
CA ARG A 142 -4.81 30.16 0.29
C ARG A 142 -4.21 30.20 -1.12
N GLY A 143 -3.16 29.41 -1.38
CA GLY A 143 -2.45 29.40 -2.65
C GLY A 143 -1.51 28.20 -2.77
N ASP A 144 -0.49 28.32 -3.62
CA ASP A 144 0.52 27.29 -3.82
C ASP A 144 1.18 26.93 -2.48
N PHE A 145 1.16 25.64 -2.16
CA PHE A 145 1.68 25.13 -0.90
C PHE A 145 2.68 24.00 -1.15
N ILE A 146 3.53 23.76 -0.15
CA ILE A 146 4.46 22.64 -0.16
C ILE A 146 3.83 21.50 0.64
N LEU A 147 3.69 20.33 0.02
CA LEU A 147 3.34 19.10 0.70
C LEU A 147 4.63 18.34 1.01
N VAL A 148 4.88 18.07 2.29
CA VAL A 148 6.07 17.33 2.74
C VAL A 148 5.70 16.30 3.80
N SER A 149 6.34 15.14 3.74
CA SER A 149 6.27 14.15 4.82
C SER A 149 7.24 14.50 5.95
N GLY A 150 6.87 14.30 7.21
CA GLY A 150 7.68 14.68 8.36
C GLY A 150 8.98 13.89 8.54
N ASP A 151 9.23 12.88 7.71
CA ASP A 151 10.36 11.95 7.70
C ASP A 151 11.43 12.28 6.64
N VAL A 152 11.44 13.53 6.13
CA VAL A 152 12.32 13.98 5.05
C VAL A 152 13.50 14.79 5.59
N ILE A 153 14.71 14.46 5.16
CA ILE A 153 15.92 15.26 5.45
C ILE A 153 16.44 15.84 4.14
N ALA A 154 16.45 17.17 4.04
CA ALA A 154 16.84 17.86 2.82
C ALA A 154 17.65 19.16 3.10
N ASN A 155 18.50 19.53 2.15
CA ASN A 155 19.17 20.84 2.09
C ASN A 155 18.90 21.56 0.75
N VAL A 156 17.81 21.18 0.08
CA VAL A 156 17.44 21.67 -1.26
C VAL A 156 16.89 23.09 -1.19
N SER A 157 17.29 23.94 -2.14
CA SER A 157 16.73 25.29 -2.28
C SER A 157 15.47 25.28 -3.14
N LEU A 158 14.30 25.51 -2.52
CA LEU A 158 13.00 25.49 -3.22
C LEU A 158 12.73 26.71 -4.11
N THR A 159 13.51 27.79 -3.99
CA THR A 159 13.27 29.06 -4.69
C THR A 159 13.15 28.89 -6.21
N HIS A 160 14.02 28.09 -6.81
CA HIS A 160 14.01 27.83 -8.24
C HIS A 160 12.82 26.93 -8.66
N ALA A 161 12.51 25.90 -7.88
CA ALA A 161 11.38 25.01 -8.12
C ALA A 161 10.03 25.74 -8.02
N LEU A 162 9.87 26.62 -7.02
CA LEU A 162 8.68 27.47 -6.84
C LEU A 162 8.51 28.46 -8.00
N HIS A 163 9.60 29.09 -8.45
CA HIS A 163 9.54 30.00 -9.60
C HIS A 163 9.12 29.24 -10.87
N GLN A 164 9.70 28.06 -11.11
CA GLN A 164 9.32 27.21 -12.25
C GLN A 164 7.85 26.78 -12.17
N HIS A 165 7.36 26.37 -10.99
CA HIS A 165 5.96 26.00 -10.78
C HIS A 165 5.02 27.18 -11.08
N ARG A 166 5.29 28.35 -10.50
CA ARG A 166 4.48 29.57 -10.72
C ARG A 166 4.48 30.02 -12.18
N GLU A 167 5.62 29.93 -12.87
CA GLU A 167 5.71 30.25 -14.30
C GLU A 167 4.95 29.26 -15.17
N ARG A 168 5.02 27.96 -14.85
CA ARG A 168 4.24 26.91 -15.52
C ARG A 168 2.76 27.15 -15.33
N ARG A 169 2.32 27.41 -14.09
CA ARG A 169 0.92 27.69 -13.80
C ARG A 169 0.39 28.95 -14.49
N ARG A 170 1.21 30.00 -14.56
CA ARG A 170 0.85 31.22 -15.29
C ARG A 170 0.59 30.94 -16.78
N LYS A 171 1.28 29.98 -17.38
CA LYS A 171 1.08 29.57 -18.78
C LYS A 171 -0.07 28.56 -18.93
N ASP A 172 -0.13 27.59 -18.03
CA ASP A 172 -1.09 26.50 -18.05
C ASP A 172 -1.66 26.30 -16.64
N LYS A 173 -2.96 26.59 -16.47
CA LYS A 173 -3.63 26.42 -15.18
C LYS A 173 -3.79 24.95 -14.79
N GLN A 174 -3.65 24.02 -15.73
CA GLN A 174 -3.71 22.58 -15.48
C GLN A 174 -2.41 22.03 -14.86
N ALA A 175 -1.40 22.88 -14.60
CA ALA A 175 -0.18 22.48 -13.91
C ALA A 175 -0.42 22.37 -12.38
N VAL A 176 -0.92 21.22 -11.93
CA VAL A 176 -1.38 21.03 -10.55
C VAL A 176 -0.27 20.69 -9.55
N MET A 177 0.78 19.99 -9.99
CA MET A 177 1.82 19.51 -9.07
C MET A 177 3.21 19.55 -9.70
N THR A 178 4.22 19.83 -8.88
CA THR A 178 5.63 19.69 -9.24
C THR A 178 6.35 18.85 -8.18
N ALA A 179 6.69 17.62 -8.53
CA ALA A 179 7.39 16.66 -7.66
C ALA A 179 8.90 16.89 -7.71
N LEU A 180 9.55 16.98 -6.55
CA LEU A 180 11.01 17.07 -6.46
C LEU A 180 11.62 15.66 -6.44
N LEU A 181 12.49 15.40 -7.41
CA LEU A 181 13.19 14.13 -7.55
C LEU A 181 14.70 14.36 -7.47
N ARG A 182 15.40 13.54 -6.68
CA ARG A 182 16.85 13.63 -6.57
C ARG A 182 17.49 12.69 -7.58
N ARG A 183 18.46 13.20 -8.34
CA ARG A 183 19.27 12.36 -9.21
C ARG A 183 20.33 11.64 -8.39
N CYS A 184 20.27 10.31 -8.39
CA CYS A 184 21.30 9.44 -7.83
C CYS A 184 22.25 8.98 -8.94
N PRO A 185 23.51 9.44 -8.95
CA PRO A 185 24.47 9.13 -10.03
C PRO A 185 24.99 7.68 -10.00
N SER A 186 24.44 6.80 -9.17
CA SER A 186 25.03 5.50 -8.84
C SER A 186 24.14 4.35 -9.35
N THR A 187 24.78 3.31 -9.90
CA THR A 187 24.17 2.11 -10.52
C THR A 187 23.04 1.51 -9.67
N ALA A 188 22.02 0.89 -10.27
CA ALA A 188 20.85 0.30 -9.58
C ALA A 188 21.20 -0.55 -8.33
N LEU A 189 22.36 -1.22 -8.32
CA LEU A 189 22.94 -1.95 -7.17
C LEU A 189 23.18 -1.08 -5.92
N THR A 190 23.65 0.15 -6.11
CA THR A 190 23.87 1.12 -5.02
C THR A 190 22.57 1.73 -4.51
N HIS A 191 21.55 1.87 -5.36
CA HIS A 191 20.21 2.25 -4.94
C HIS A 191 19.61 1.14 -4.06
N LEU A 192 19.68 -0.12 -4.52
CA LEU A 192 19.22 -1.29 -3.78
C LEU A 192 19.92 -1.48 -2.42
N THR A 193 21.22 -1.19 -2.33
CA THR A 193 21.97 -1.26 -1.07
C THR A 193 21.61 -0.12 -0.10
N ARG A 194 21.20 1.06 -0.60
CA ARG A 194 20.84 2.23 0.22
C ARG A 194 19.37 2.25 0.67
N THR A 195 18.42 1.94 -0.20
CA THR A 195 16.98 2.00 0.13
C THR A 195 16.37 0.62 0.39
N GLY A 196 16.98 -0.46 -0.12
CA GLY A 196 16.47 -1.82 0.03
C GLY A 196 15.22 -2.12 -0.81
N SER A 197 14.66 -1.12 -1.52
CA SER A 197 13.54 -1.29 -2.43
C SER A 197 14.00 -1.49 -3.87
N GLU A 198 13.17 -2.16 -4.68
CA GLU A 198 13.37 -2.17 -6.13
C GLU A 198 13.18 -0.74 -6.66
N SER A 199 13.88 -0.39 -7.74
CA SER A 199 13.88 0.98 -8.27
C SER A 199 12.54 1.34 -8.88
N GLN A 200 11.98 2.48 -8.47
CA GLN A 200 10.81 3.08 -9.10
C GLN A 200 11.17 3.53 -10.53
N VAL A 201 10.20 3.52 -11.44
CA VAL A 201 10.42 3.92 -12.83
C VAL A 201 9.66 5.21 -13.11
N PHE A 202 10.39 6.26 -13.48
CA PHE A 202 9.82 7.55 -13.88
C PHE A 202 9.95 7.74 -15.39
N GLY A 203 8.84 7.91 -16.08
CA GLY A 203 8.81 8.35 -17.48
C GLY A 203 8.62 9.87 -17.53
N VAL A 204 9.70 10.58 -17.85
CA VAL A 204 9.72 12.05 -17.90
C VAL A 204 9.94 12.52 -19.33
N CYS A 205 9.23 13.56 -19.74
CA CYS A 205 9.51 14.24 -21.00
C CYS A 205 10.74 15.17 -20.82
N PRO A 206 11.85 14.98 -21.57
CA PRO A 206 13.06 15.77 -21.39
C PRO A 206 12.89 17.27 -21.66
N ASP A 207 11.95 17.64 -22.53
CA ASP A 207 11.81 19.01 -23.01
C ASP A 207 10.91 19.87 -22.09
N SER A 208 9.87 19.27 -21.50
CA SER A 208 8.92 19.95 -20.59
C SER A 208 9.14 19.64 -19.11
N SER A 209 9.93 18.61 -18.80
CA SER A 209 10.01 17.98 -17.48
C SER A 209 8.62 17.59 -16.94
N GLN A 210 7.71 17.17 -17.83
CA GLN A 210 6.41 16.63 -17.46
C GLN A 210 6.56 15.16 -17.09
N LEU A 211 5.91 14.74 -16.00
CA LEU A 211 5.77 13.33 -15.66
C LEU A 211 4.65 12.74 -16.51
N LEU A 212 4.96 11.65 -17.21
CA LEU A 212 4.04 10.98 -18.12
C LEU A 212 3.73 9.55 -17.71
N PHE A 213 4.68 8.91 -17.03
CA PHE A 213 4.54 7.55 -16.58
C PHE A 213 5.20 7.42 -15.21
N TYR A 214 4.55 6.70 -14.31
CA TYR A 214 5.08 6.38 -13.00
C TYR A 214 4.67 4.95 -12.66
N GLU A 215 5.66 4.08 -12.46
CA GLU A 215 5.43 2.76 -11.88
C GLU A 215 6.04 2.75 -10.47
N PRO A 216 5.22 2.53 -9.42
CA PRO A 216 5.73 2.34 -8.08
C PRO A 216 6.61 1.07 -8.02
N PRO A 217 7.46 0.93 -6.98
CA PRO A 217 8.24 -0.28 -6.84
C PRO A 217 7.28 -1.45 -6.57
N PRO A 218 7.45 -2.62 -7.21
CA PRO A 218 6.54 -3.74 -7.00
C PRO A 218 6.55 -4.14 -5.52
N ASP A 219 5.36 -4.23 -4.94
CA ASP A 219 5.23 -4.80 -3.61
C ASP A 219 5.46 -6.31 -3.71
N PRO A 220 6.34 -6.87 -2.86
CA PRO A 220 6.69 -8.29 -2.95
C PRO A 220 5.51 -9.23 -2.69
N LEU A 221 4.39 -8.72 -2.15
CA LEU A 221 3.13 -9.45 -1.92
C LEU A 221 2.19 -9.45 -3.14
N THR A 222 2.07 -8.35 -3.87
CA THR A 222 1.19 -8.24 -5.05
C THR A 222 1.86 -8.67 -6.35
N ALA A 223 3.19 -8.76 -6.34
CA ALA A 223 4.02 -9.33 -7.41
C ALA A 223 3.60 -10.76 -7.80
N THR A 224 3.12 -11.56 -6.85
CA THR A 224 2.63 -12.93 -7.13
C THR A 224 1.20 -12.98 -7.66
N ALA A 225 0.37 -11.96 -7.36
CA ALA A 225 -1.05 -11.96 -7.71
C ALA A 225 -1.33 -11.35 -9.09
N THR A 226 -0.57 -10.34 -9.50
CA THR A 226 -0.86 -9.57 -10.74
C THR A 226 -0.29 -10.20 -12.02
N GLY A 227 0.34 -11.38 -11.96
CA GLY A 227 0.95 -12.05 -13.13
C GLY A 227 2.09 -11.27 -13.82
N LYS A 228 2.38 -10.02 -13.39
CA LYS A 228 3.42 -9.14 -13.94
C LYS A 228 4.83 -9.54 -13.51
N LEU A 229 4.99 -10.39 -12.50
CA LEU A 229 6.14 -11.28 -12.42
C LEU A 229 5.76 -12.55 -13.16
N ALA A 230 6.19 -12.67 -14.42
CA ALA A 230 6.27 -13.97 -15.05
C ALA A 230 7.02 -14.91 -14.08
N SER A 231 6.39 -16.01 -13.71
CA SER A 231 7.02 -17.10 -12.97
C SER A 231 8.18 -17.64 -13.81
N VAL A 232 9.38 -17.11 -13.61
CA VAL A 232 10.55 -17.62 -14.30
C VAL A 232 11.08 -18.81 -13.51
N ALA A 233 10.78 -20.00 -14.00
CA ALA A 233 11.68 -21.14 -13.87
C ALA A 233 13.07 -20.68 -14.35
N GLY A 234 13.97 -20.34 -13.41
CA GLY A 234 15.34 -19.90 -13.73
C GLY A 234 15.77 -18.51 -13.27
N GLY A 235 15.17 -17.91 -12.23
CA GLY A 235 15.83 -16.84 -11.45
C GLY A 235 16.03 -15.48 -12.14
N ARG A 236 15.55 -15.28 -13.37
CA ARG A 236 15.56 -13.97 -14.05
C ARG A 236 14.34 -13.15 -13.62
N ARG A 237 14.56 -12.04 -12.90
CA ARG A 237 13.53 -11.04 -12.61
C ARG A 237 13.57 -9.95 -13.68
N SER A 238 12.68 -10.06 -14.66
CA SER A 238 12.43 -9.01 -15.65
C SER A 238 11.32 -8.11 -15.11
N LEU A 239 11.61 -6.82 -14.90
CA LEU A 239 10.55 -5.83 -14.63
C LEU A 239 9.93 -5.47 -15.99
N ALA A 240 8.77 -6.06 -16.29
CA ALA A 240 8.01 -5.68 -17.48
C ALA A 240 7.31 -4.34 -17.22
N VAL A 241 7.77 -3.28 -17.89
CA VAL A 241 7.16 -1.96 -17.83
C VAL A 241 6.21 -1.81 -19.02
N SER A 242 4.92 -1.69 -18.76
CA SER A 242 3.91 -1.42 -19.79
C SER A 242 3.62 0.07 -19.85
N VAL A 243 3.93 0.72 -20.97
CA VAL A 243 3.64 2.14 -21.20
C VAL A 243 2.45 2.25 -22.13
N GLU A 244 1.41 2.93 -21.70
CA GLU A 244 0.19 3.11 -22.49
C GLU A 244 0.45 3.86 -23.80
N ARG A 245 -0.22 3.42 -24.87
CA ARG A 245 -0.08 4.01 -26.21
C ARG A 245 -0.52 5.48 -26.25
N ALA A 246 -1.42 5.90 -25.36
CA ALA A 246 -1.92 7.28 -25.26
C ALA A 246 -0.80 8.29 -25.01
N VAL A 247 0.18 7.94 -24.16
CA VAL A 247 1.32 8.80 -23.80
C VAL A 247 2.12 9.24 -25.04
N TRP A 248 2.24 8.33 -26.02
CA TRP A 248 3.00 8.54 -27.26
C TRP A 248 2.29 9.45 -28.26
N GLN A 249 0.97 9.60 -28.17
CA GLN A 249 0.22 10.47 -29.08
C GLN A 249 0.50 11.95 -28.82
N GLY A 250 0.74 12.32 -27.55
CA GLY A 250 1.02 13.70 -27.14
C GLY A 250 2.50 14.10 -27.15
N HIS A 251 3.42 13.14 -27.08
CA HIS A 251 4.84 13.41 -26.80
C HIS A 251 5.78 12.73 -27.80
N ARG A 252 6.75 13.50 -28.32
CA ARG A 252 7.76 12.99 -29.26
C ARG A 252 8.90 12.24 -28.58
N ARG A 253 9.13 12.50 -27.29
CA ARG A 253 10.26 11.98 -26.52
C ARG A 253 9.80 11.62 -25.11
N LEU A 254 10.10 10.39 -24.71
CA LEU A 254 9.92 9.86 -23.38
C LEU A 254 11.28 9.33 -22.89
N ALA A 255 11.72 9.78 -21.72
CA ALA A 255 12.89 9.23 -21.05
C ALA A 255 12.44 8.42 -19.83
N LEU A 256 12.66 7.12 -19.87
CA LEU A 256 12.45 6.22 -18.74
C LEU A 256 13.71 6.25 -17.86
N ARG A 257 13.53 6.61 -16.59
CA ARG A 257 14.60 6.86 -15.64
C ARG A 257 14.38 6.09 -14.35
N THR A 258 15.41 5.36 -13.95
CA THR A 258 15.51 4.62 -12.67
C THR A 258 16.54 5.24 -11.74
N ASP A 259 17.25 6.28 -12.20
CA ASP A 259 18.26 7.02 -11.43
C ASP A 259 17.67 8.11 -10.53
N LEU A 260 16.34 8.29 -10.57
CA LEU A 260 15.62 9.29 -9.79
C LEU A 260 15.10 8.68 -8.48
N GLU A 261 15.44 9.31 -7.37
CA GLU A 261 14.99 8.98 -6.02
C GLU A 261 13.87 9.95 -5.62
N ASP A 262 12.74 9.41 -5.14
CA ASP A 262 11.61 10.21 -4.66
C ASP A 262 11.94 10.81 -3.28
N CYS A 263 11.82 12.13 -3.17
CA CYS A 263 12.13 12.86 -1.94
C CYS A 263 10.91 13.03 -1.04
N GLY A 264 9.68 12.75 -1.51
CA GLY A 264 8.45 13.02 -0.77
C GLY A 264 8.21 14.51 -0.51
N ILE A 265 8.71 15.37 -1.40
CA ILE A 265 8.51 16.83 -1.38
C ILE A 265 7.79 17.21 -2.68
N ASP A 266 6.58 17.73 -2.54
CA ASP A 266 5.76 18.16 -3.67
C ASP A 266 5.36 19.62 -3.52
N ILE A 267 5.46 20.37 -4.61
CA ILE A 267 4.88 21.71 -4.70
C ILE A 267 3.51 21.56 -5.36
N CYS A 268 2.48 21.83 -4.58
CA CYS A 268 1.10 21.54 -4.93
C CYS A 268 0.30 22.83 -5.13
N ALA A 269 -0.66 22.69 -6.01
CA ALA A 269 -1.73 23.63 -6.23
C ALA A 269 -2.88 23.39 -5.25
N PRO A 270 -3.63 24.42 -4.81
CA PRO A 270 -4.83 24.21 -4.00
C PRO A 270 -5.84 23.28 -4.71
N GLU A 271 -5.82 23.23 -6.04
CA GLU A 271 -6.57 22.29 -6.87
C GLU A 271 -6.34 20.82 -6.51
N VAL A 272 -5.14 20.48 -6.00
CA VAL A 272 -4.84 19.12 -5.52
C VAL A 272 -5.76 18.72 -4.37
N LEU A 273 -6.09 19.63 -3.45
CA LEU A 273 -6.97 19.34 -2.32
C LEU A 273 -8.40 19.02 -2.78
N TYR A 274 -8.88 19.74 -3.81
CA TYR A 274 -10.18 19.46 -4.41
C TYR A 274 -10.20 18.11 -5.13
N LEU A 275 -9.12 17.74 -5.84
CA LEU A 275 -9.01 16.42 -6.47
C LEU A 275 -9.09 15.28 -5.45
N TYR A 276 -8.50 15.45 -4.27
CA TYR A 276 -8.62 14.47 -3.19
C TYR A 276 -10.04 14.40 -2.61
N THR A 277 -10.76 15.51 -2.59
CA THR A 277 -12.14 15.58 -2.08
C THR A 277 -13.14 14.98 -3.06
N ASP A 278 -12.93 15.20 -4.36
CA ASP A 278 -13.77 14.62 -5.41
C ASP A 278 -13.53 13.12 -5.57
N ASN A 279 -12.27 12.67 -5.50
CA ASN A 279 -11.88 11.28 -5.69
C ASN A 279 -11.54 10.60 -4.36
N PHE A 280 -12.51 9.87 -3.81
CA PHE A 280 -12.37 9.17 -2.53
C PHE A 280 -11.35 8.02 -2.54
N ASP A 281 -11.06 7.47 -3.72
CA ASP A 281 -10.14 6.33 -3.89
C ASP A 281 -8.66 6.71 -3.72
N TYR A 282 -8.32 8.00 -3.78
CA TYR A 282 -6.94 8.45 -3.62
C TYR A 282 -6.51 8.45 -2.15
N GLN A 283 -5.84 7.37 -1.73
CA GLN A 283 -5.34 7.23 -0.35
C GLN A 283 -3.85 7.61 -0.24
N HIS A 284 -3.01 7.18 -1.19
CA HIS A 284 -1.59 7.50 -1.22
C HIS A 284 -1.20 8.46 -2.35
N PRO A 285 -0.32 9.46 -2.10
CA PRO A 285 0.12 10.42 -3.11
C PRO A 285 0.83 9.83 -4.33
N ARG A 286 1.56 8.72 -4.16
CA ARG A 286 2.35 8.10 -5.23
C ARG A 286 1.64 6.93 -5.89
N ARG A 287 1.10 6.00 -5.10
CA ARG A 287 0.47 4.78 -5.62
C ARG A 287 -0.84 5.07 -6.36
N ASP A 288 -1.67 5.93 -5.77
CA ASP A 288 -3.04 6.11 -6.22
C ASP A 288 -3.18 7.43 -6.98
N PHE A 289 -2.76 8.54 -6.37
CA PHE A 289 -2.96 9.89 -6.93
C PHE A 289 -2.14 10.16 -8.20
N LEU A 290 -0.82 9.90 -8.20
CA LEU A 290 0.00 10.06 -9.42
C LEU A 290 -0.52 9.16 -10.55
N ARG A 291 -0.80 7.89 -10.25
CA ARG A 291 -1.27 6.94 -11.26
C ARG A 291 -2.64 7.35 -11.81
N GLY A 292 -3.57 7.72 -10.93
CA GLY A 292 -4.89 8.22 -11.29
C GLY A 292 -4.81 9.42 -12.23
N ILE A 293 -4.06 10.46 -11.86
CA ILE A 293 -3.92 11.66 -12.71
C ILE A 293 -3.25 11.37 -14.04
N LEU A 294 -2.28 10.44 -14.08
CA LEU A 294 -1.59 10.08 -15.33
C LEU A 294 -2.48 9.24 -16.27
N SER A 295 -3.41 8.47 -15.72
CA SER A 295 -4.43 7.72 -16.48
C SER A 295 -5.68 8.55 -16.82
N ASP A 296 -5.91 9.66 -16.11
CA ASP A 296 -7.09 10.51 -16.30
C ASP A 296 -6.97 11.40 -17.55
N ASP A 297 -7.64 10.98 -18.62
CA ASP A 297 -7.77 11.76 -19.86
C ASP A 297 -8.76 12.93 -19.76
N ILE A 298 -9.66 12.93 -18.76
CA ILE A 298 -10.83 13.82 -18.71
C ILE A 298 -10.46 15.23 -18.19
N MET A 299 -9.75 15.31 -17.06
CA MET A 299 -9.42 16.59 -16.42
C MET A 299 -8.20 17.26 -17.07
N GLY A 300 -7.29 16.48 -17.68
CA GLY A 300 -6.11 17.00 -18.36
C GLY A 300 -5.08 17.66 -17.43
N ASN A 301 -5.12 17.35 -16.13
CA ASN A 301 -4.19 17.84 -15.13
C ASN A 301 -2.78 17.32 -15.38
N LYS A 302 -1.78 18.19 -15.27
CA LYS A 302 -0.39 17.88 -15.58
C LYS A 302 0.47 17.96 -14.34
N ILE A 303 1.28 16.91 -14.16
CA ILE A 303 2.29 16.82 -13.12
C ILE A 303 3.66 17.05 -13.75
N PHE A 304 4.47 17.88 -13.12
CA PHE A 304 5.83 18.15 -13.55
C PHE A 304 6.84 17.61 -12.55
N THR A 305 8.06 17.40 -12.99
CA THR A 305 9.19 17.04 -12.14
C THR A 305 10.19 18.18 -12.06
N HIS A 306 10.89 18.26 -10.94
CA HIS A 306 12.06 19.12 -10.74
C HIS A 306 13.23 18.27 -10.26
N GLU A 307 14.28 18.21 -11.07
CA GLU A 307 15.44 17.35 -10.80
C GLU A 307 16.50 18.08 -9.97
N VAL A 308 16.89 17.47 -8.85
CA VAL A 308 17.92 17.96 -7.95
C VAL A 308 19.16 17.07 -8.07
N SER A 309 20.28 17.63 -8.54
CA SER A 309 21.53 16.87 -8.76
C SER A 309 22.63 17.17 -7.75
N ALA A 310 22.73 18.41 -7.26
CA ALA A 310 23.84 18.84 -6.39
C ALA A 310 23.50 18.82 -4.90
N GLN A 311 22.22 18.91 -4.56
CA GLN A 311 21.75 18.98 -3.18
C GLN A 311 21.23 17.62 -2.71
N TYR A 312 21.19 17.44 -1.40
CA TYR A 312 20.72 16.25 -0.72
C TYR A 312 19.25 16.40 -0.34
N ALA A 313 18.47 15.38 -0.66
CA ALA A 313 17.11 15.17 -0.18
C ALA A 313 16.88 13.66 -0.15
N ALA A 314 16.45 13.16 0.99
CA ALA A 314 16.13 11.75 1.17
C ALA A 314 14.95 11.61 2.14
N ARG A 315 14.11 10.63 1.88
CA ARG A 315 12.98 10.26 2.73
C ARG A 315 13.31 8.98 3.49
N ILE A 316 12.93 8.91 4.76
CA ILE A 316 13.14 7.72 5.59
C ILE A 316 11.88 6.86 5.57
N ASP A 317 11.77 5.92 4.62
CA ASP A 317 10.63 5.00 4.49
C ASP A 317 10.82 3.68 5.25
N THR A 318 12.06 3.19 5.28
CA THR A 318 12.47 1.89 5.78
C THR A 318 13.56 2.02 6.84
N LEU A 319 13.77 0.97 7.64
CA LEU A 319 14.87 0.92 8.61
C LEU A 319 16.25 0.98 7.93
N ARG A 320 16.35 0.48 6.69
CA ARG A 320 17.57 0.60 5.90
C ARG A 320 17.81 2.04 5.43
N ALA A 321 16.78 2.70 4.90
CA ALA A 321 16.87 4.12 4.57
C ALA A 321 17.23 4.97 5.80
N TYR A 322 16.66 4.65 6.96
CA TYR A 322 17.01 5.28 8.23
C TYR A 322 18.51 5.20 8.54
N ALA A 323 19.12 4.01 8.40
CA ALA A 323 20.55 3.84 8.61
C ALA A 323 21.40 4.57 7.56
N ALA A 324 21.02 4.51 6.29
CA ALA A 324 21.72 5.19 5.21
C ALA A 324 21.70 6.71 5.39
N VAL A 325 20.53 7.29 5.66
CA VAL A 325 20.36 8.73 5.90
C VAL A 325 21.09 9.16 7.17
N SER A 326 21.07 8.35 8.24
CA SER A 326 21.84 8.65 9.45
C SER A 326 23.34 8.72 9.18
N CYS A 327 23.88 7.80 8.38
CA CYS A 327 25.27 7.84 7.93
C CYS A 327 25.56 9.07 7.05
N ASP A 328 24.66 9.39 6.11
CA ASP A 328 24.80 10.56 5.24
C ASP A 328 24.85 11.88 6.04
N VAL A 329 24.03 11.98 7.10
CA VAL A 329 24.04 13.12 8.05
C VAL A 329 25.38 13.19 8.79
N LEU A 330 25.90 12.07 9.30
CA LEU A 330 27.22 12.02 9.94
C LEU A 330 28.37 12.38 8.98
N HIS A 331 28.23 12.05 7.70
CA HIS A 331 29.18 12.40 6.65
C HIS A 331 28.99 13.83 6.12
N ARG A 332 28.05 14.60 6.67
CA ARG A 332 27.74 15.99 6.30
C ARG A 332 27.21 16.17 4.87
N TRP A 333 26.54 15.17 4.30
CA TRP A 333 25.90 15.30 2.99
C TRP A 333 24.71 16.28 3.04
N ALA A 334 24.03 16.35 4.19
CA ALA A 334 22.90 17.25 4.45
C ALA A 334 23.32 18.65 4.96
N PHE A 335 24.60 19.04 4.84
CA PHE A 335 25.06 20.36 5.30
C PHE A 335 24.21 21.50 4.71
N PRO A 336 23.71 22.47 5.51
CA PRO A 336 24.13 22.84 6.88
C PRO A 336 23.47 22.05 8.03
N LEU A 337 22.56 21.12 7.75
CA LEU A 337 21.90 20.28 8.76
C LEU A 337 22.82 19.13 9.17
N ALA A 338 23.85 19.45 9.93
CA ALA A 338 24.77 18.47 10.49
C ALA A 338 24.81 18.60 12.02
N PRO A 339 25.08 17.51 12.77
CA PRO A 339 24.99 17.51 14.23
C PRO A 339 25.84 18.59 14.92
N ASP A 340 26.88 19.08 14.25
CA ASP A 340 27.79 20.14 14.69
C ASP A 340 27.21 21.56 14.65
N CYS A 341 26.13 21.77 13.90
CA CYS A 341 25.56 23.08 13.66
C CYS A 341 24.50 23.51 14.69
N ALA A 342 24.29 22.73 15.76
CA ALA A 342 23.37 22.99 16.87
C ALA A 342 22.03 23.63 16.43
N PHE A 343 21.13 22.80 15.89
CA PHE A 343 19.77 23.19 15.51
C PHE A 343 18.73 22.31 16.23
N GLY A 344 17.47 22.76 16.30
CA GLY A 344 16.39 21.98 16.93
C GLY A 344 16.37 21.97 18.47
N GLY A 345 16.75 23.06 19.14
CA GLY A 345 16.61 23.18 20.61
C GLY A 345 17.60 22.36 21.45
N HIS A 346 18.38 21.49 20.82
CA HIS A 346 19.45 20.72 21.45
C HIS A 346 20.63 21.64 21.74
N SER A 347 20.88 21.90 23.02
CA SER A 347 21.86 22.88 23.52
C SER A 347 23.31 22.34 23.56
N GLY A 348 23.54 21.10 23.15
CA GLY A 348 24.85 20.46 23.25
C GLY A 348 25.81 20.99 22.18
N ARG A 349 26.94 21.58 22.59
CA ARG A 349 28.05 21.86 21.66
C ARG A 349 28.71 20.55 21.28
N THR A 350 28.39 20.05 20.10
CA THR A 350 29.00 18.88 19.47
C THR A 350 30.39 19.23 18.92
N ALA A 351 31.43 18.68 19.54
CA ALA A 351 32.79 18.81 19.04
C ALA A 351 33.06 17.76 17.94
N VAL A 352 33.52 18.20 16.77
CA VAL A 352 33.88 17.33 15.66
C VAL A 352 35.37 17.05 15.65
N ASN A 353 35.74 15.77 15.70
CA ASN A 353 37.10 15.28 15.56
C ASN A 353 37.32 14.62 14.18
N ARG A 354 38.59 14.52 13.75
CA ARG A 354 38.97 13.94 12.45
C ARG A 354 38.40 12.54 12.25
N GLY A 355 37.84 12.25 11.08
CA GLY A 355 37.17 10.97 10.81
C GLY A 355 35.75 10.92 11.36
N ASN A 356 35.04 12.06 11.27
CA ASN A 356 33.63 12.25 11.62
C ASN A 356 33.26 11.67 12.99
N ARG A 357 34.09 11.95 13.99
CA ARG A 357 33.80 11.57 15.38
C ARG A 357 33.16 12.74 16.08
N TYR A 358 31.90 12.60 16.43
CA TYR A 358 31.08 13.61 17.13
C TYR A 358 31.04 13.30 18.61
N ARG A 359 31.29 14.32 19.43
CA ARG A 359 31.24 14.21 20.89
C ARG A 359 30.48 15.39 21.47
N GLU A 360 29.40 15.09 22.18
CA GLU A 360 28.63 16.07 22.95
C GLU A 360 29.25 16.37 24.31
N GLU A 361 28.60 17.25 25.07
CA GLU A 361 29.01 17.64 26.41
C GLU A 361 28.87 16.46 27.40
N ALA A 362 29.60 16.52 28.51
CA ALA A 362 29.55 15.52 29.59
C ALA A 362 29.89 14.05 29.23
N VAL A 363 30.37 13.75 28.01
CA VAL A 363 30.78 12.39 27.62
C VAL A 363 32.06 11.97 28.36
N SER A 364 32.09 10.78 28.94
CA SER A 364 33.28 10.20 29.59
C SER A 364 33.74 8.94 28.87
N VAL A 365 35.01 8.92 28.44
CA VAL A 365 35.61 7.83 27.67
C VAL A 365 36.83 7.32 28.42
N ALA A 366 36.85 6.03 28.74
CA ALA A 366 37.97 5.39 29.40
C ALA A 366 39.23 5.37 28.50
N ARG A 367 40.42 5.36 29.13
CA ARG A 367 41.70 5.49 28.41
C ARG A 367 41.98 4.35 27.42
N SER A 368 41.48 3.15 27.72
CA SER A 368 41.67 1.94 26.92
C SER A 368 40.55 1.71 25.90
N ALA A 369 39.52 2.57 25.86
CA ALA A 369 38.42 2.46 24.92
C ALA A 369 38.85 2.91 23.51
N VAL A 370 38.35 2.21 22.49
CA VAL A 370 38.65 2.48 21.08
C VAL A 370 37.40 3.01 20.39
N ILE A 371 37.46 4.29 19.99
CA ILE A 371 36.40 4.93 19.21
C ILE A 371 36.85 5.00 17.75
N GLY A 372 36.11 4.29 16.90
CA GLY A 372 36.30 4.25 15.46
C GLY A 372 35.77 5.49 14.73
N PRO A 373 35.98 5.56 13.41
CA PRO A 373 35.41 6.62 12.58
C PRO A 373 33.88 6.54 12.51
N ASP A 374 33.26 7.65 12.10
CA ASP A 374 31.82 7.78 11.89
C ASP A 374 30.99 7.39 13.13
N THR A 375 31.40 7.92 14.29
CA THR A 375 30.75 7.66 15.57
C THR A 375 30.21 8.95 16.17
N LEU A 376 29.02 8.87 16.76
CA LEU A 376 28.42 9.96 17.51
C LEU A 376 28.22 9.52 18.96
N LEU A 377 28.73 10.32 19.90
CA LEU A 377 28.55 10.13 21.34
C LEU A 377 27.66 11.25 21.88
N GLY A 378 26.42 10.90 22.23
CA GLY A 378 25.44 11.80 22.83
C GLY A 378 25.78 12.18 24.27
N GLU A 379 25.12 13.22 24.77
CA GLU A 379 25.37 13.85 26.06
C GLU A 379 25.39 12.82 27.22
N GLY A 380 26.35 12.95 28.12
CA GLY A 380 26.40 12.13 29.33
C GLY A 380 26.70 10.64 29.11
N THR A 381 27.07 10.24 27.89
CA THR A 381 27.45 8.84 27.59
C THR A 381 28.75 8.44 28.29
N VAL A 382 28.78 7.23 28.85
CA VAL A 382 29.95 6.64 29.53
C VAL A 382 30.43 5.41 28.75
N VAL A 383 31.69 5.44 28.33
CA VAL A 383 32.35 4.30 27.65
C VAL A 383 33.44 3.73 28.55
N ALA A 384 33.25 2.50 29.01
CA ALA A 384 34.16 1.81 29.93
C ALA A 384 35.44 1.29 29.26
N GLU A 385 36.31 0.68 30.07
CA GLU A 385 37.60 0.16 29.61
C GLU A 385 37.45 -0.92 28.54
N ARG A 386 38.39 -0.96 27.58
CA ARG A 386 38.47 -1.95 26.49
C ARG A 386 37.24 -2.03 25.56
N ALA A 387 36.26 -1.15 25.71
CA ALA A 387 35.11 -1.09 24.82
C ALA A 387 35.52 -0.61 23.42
N GLN A 388 34.82 -1.11 22.39
CA GLN A 388 35.04 -0.77 20.99
C GLN A 388 33.74 -0.28 20.35
N VAL A 389 33.76 0.95 19.84
CA VAL A 389 32.60 1.55 19.16
C VAL A 389 33.02 1.99 17.76
N LYS A 390 32.36 1.51 16.70
CA LYS A 390 32.70 1.84 15.30
C LYS A 390 31.45 2.05 14.46
N GLY A 391 31.38 3.12 13.67
CA GLY A 391 30.27 3.37 12.75
C GLY A 391 28.88 3.38 13.43
N SER A 392 28.81 3.81 14.69
CA SER A 392 27.63 3.68 15.54
C SER A 392 27.23 5.04 16.12
N VAL A 393 25.92 5.23 16.28
CA VAL A 393 25.32 6.43 16.90
C VAL A 393 24.86 6.04 18.30
N LEU A 394 25.42 6.70 19.32
CA LEU A 394 25.02 6.54 20.72
C LEU A 394 24.25 7.80 21.15
N GLY A 395 23.00 7.62 21.58
CA GLY A 395 22.16 8.68 22.12
C GLY A 395 22.61 9.19 23.49
N ALA A 396 21.77 10.01 24.12
CA ALA A 396 22.08 10.61 25.43
C ALA A 396 22.04 9.56 26.56
N HIS A 397 22.91 9.71 27.56
CA HIS A 397 22.96 8.91 28.79
C HIS A 397 23.17 7.40 28.56
N CYS A 398 23.87 7.01 27.50
CA CYS A 398 24.20 5.61 27.25
C CYS A 398 25.35 5.11 28.14
N LEU A 399 25.28 3.86 28.56
CA LEU A 399 26.32 3.19 29.35
C LEU A 399 26.88 2.00 28.58
N VAL A 400 28.16 2.05 28.19
CA VAL A 400 28.84 0.96 27.49
C VAL A 400 29.83 0.29 28.44
N GLY A 401 29.57 -0.97 28.78
CA GLY A 401 30.32 -1.79 29.73
C GLY A 401 31.70 -2.23 29.26
N GLU A 402 32.48 -2.81 30.18
CA GLU A 402 33.87 -3.21 29.90
C GLU A 402 33.94 -4.26 28.79
N GLY A 403 34.81 -4.05 27.80
CA GLY A 403 35.03 -5.01 26.71
C GLY A 403 33.85 -5.18 25.74
N ALA A 404 32.81 -4.34 25.83
CA ALA A 404 31.67 -4.38 24.91
C ALA A 404 32.07 -3.94 23.48
N VAL A 405 31.40 -4.50 22.48
CA VAL A 405 31.64 -4.20 21.05
C VAL A 405 30.34 -3.71 20.41
N VAL A 406 30.34 -2.48 19.91
CA VAL A 406 29.19 -1.85 19.24
C VAL A 406 29.60 -1.40 17.84
N GLU A 407 29.04 -2.06 16.83
CA GLU A 407 29.41 -1.86 15.42
C GLU A 407 28.18 -1.61 14.54
N GLY A 408 28.20 -0.54 13.74
CA GLY A 408 27.14 -0.25 12.77
C GLY A 408 25.75 -0.08 13.37
N SER A 409 25.64 0.25 14.66
CA SER A 409 24.40 0.17 15.43
C SER A 409 23.91 1.54 15.89
N PHE A 410 22.59 1.66 16.06
CA PHE A 410 21.91 2.89 16.47
C PHE A 410 21.32 2.68 17.86
N LEU A 411 21.91 3.32 18.86
CA LEU A 411 21.44 3.29 20.25
C LEU A 411 20.80 4.64 20.55
N TRP A 412 19.57 4.62 21.05
CA TRP A 412 18.88 5.83 21.49
C TRP A 412 19.22 6.18 22.95
N GLY A 413 18.37 6.92 23.63
CA GLY A 413 18.62 7.45 24.97
C GLY A 413 18.55 6.39 26.08
N GLY A 414 19.46 6.47 27.04
CA GLY A 414 19.41 5.63 28.25
C GLY A 414 19.68 4.15 28.03
N VAL A 415 20.31 3.78 26.90
CA VAL A 415 20.63 2.38 26.60
C VAL A 415 21.83 1.91 27.44
N THR A 416 21.70 0.74 28.05
CA THR A 416 22.78 0.11 28.84
C THR A 416 23.27 -1.16 28.14
N VAL A 417 24.55 -1.18 27.77
CA VAL A 417 25.24 -2.33 27.19
C VAL A 417 26.17 -2.93 28.24
N GLY A 418 25.90 -4.16 28.65
CA GLY A 418 26.62 -4.88 29.69
C GLY A 418 28.06 -5.24 29.31
N ALA A 419 28.84 -5.71 30.28
CA ALA A 419 30.22 -6.12 30.07
C ALA A 419 30.31 -7.30 29.08
N GLY A 420 31.23 -7.20 28.11
CA GLY A 420 31.45 -8.22 27.08
C GLY A 420 30.30 -8.42 26.08
N ALA A 421 29.27 -7.58 26.11
CA ALA A 421 28.16 -7.66 25.16
C ALA A 421 28.59 -7.24 23.74
N VAL A 422 27.95 -7.83 22.73
CA VAL A 422 28.24 -7.58 21.32
C VAL A 422 26.97 -7.17 20.61
N VAL A 423 26.97 -5.97 20.00
CA VAL A 423 25.85 -5.42 19.24
C VAL A 423 26.34 -5.06 17.85
N ARG A 424 25.73 -5.65 16.82
CA ARG A 424 26.07 -5.43 15.41
C ARG A 424 24.83 -5.08 14.60
N HIS A 425 24.88 -4.00 13.84
CA HIS A 425 23.84 -3.60 12.89
C HIS A 425 22.41 -3.71 13.45
N ALA A 426 22.19 -3.17 14.65
CA ALA A 426 20.91 -3.22 15.35
C ALA A 426 20.41 -1.82 15.74
N VAL A 427 19.09 -1.68 15.89
CA VAL A 427 18.46 -0.48 16.50
C VAL A 427 18.02 -0.85 17.90
N LEU A 428 18.50 -0.09 18.88
CA LEU A 428 18.16 -0.21 20.29
C LEU A 428 17.42 1.07 20.72
N CYS A 429 16.14 0.95 21.03
CA CYS A 429 15.29 2.07 21.43
C CYS A 429 15.59 2.55 22.87
N ASP A 430 14.86 3.56 23.33
CA ASP A 430 15.11 4.17 24.64
C ASP A 430 14.89 3.14 25.78
N GLY A 431 15.79 3.17 26.78
CA GLY A 431 15.68 2.35 27.98
C GLY A 431 16.06 0.87 27.82
N VAL A 432 16.54 0.45 26.63
CA VAL A 432 16.95 -0.95 26.38
C VAL A 432 18.17 -1.33 27.20
N GLN A 433 18.15 -2.54 27.78
CA GLN A 433 19.25 -3.09 28.57
C GLN A 433 19.72 -4.42 27.99
N VAL A 434 20.97 -4.47 27.56
CA VAL A 434 21.64 -5.71 27.16
C VAL A 434 22.52 -6.15 28.31
N MET A 435 22.20 -7.27 28.95
CA MET A 435 22.96 -7.77 30.10
C MET A 435 24.35 -8.30 29.70
N ALA A 436 25.16 -8.67 30.70
CA ALA A 436 26.53 -9.11 30.47
C ALA A 436 26.60 -10.33 29.54
N GLY A 437 27.52 -10.30 28.56
CA GLY A 437 27.69 -11.37 27.58
C GLY A 437 26.60 -11.48 26.51
N GLY A 438 25.54 -10.66 26.57
CA GLY A 438 24.45 -10.68 25.59
C GLY A 438 24.94 -10.36 24.16
N ARG A 439 24.40 -11.07 23.16
CA ARG A 439 24.76 -10.89 21.75
C ARG A 439 23.54 -10.55 20.92
N VAL A 440 23.56 -9.37 20.32
CA VAL A 440 22.55 -8.89 19.38
C VAL A 440 23.14 -8.97 17.97
N ASN A 441 22.59 -9.87 17.17
CA ASN A 441 23.01 -10.07 15.79
C ASN A 441 22.41 -9.01 14.85
N GLU A 442 22.83 -9.07 13.60
CA GLU A 442 22.51 -8.08 12.58
C GLU A 442 21.01 -8.02 12.26
N GLY A 443 20.51 -6.81 12.01
CA GLY A 443 19.12 -6.59 11.63
C GLY A 443 18.11 -6.71 12.77
N CYS A 444 18.57 -6.82 14.02
CA CYS A 444 17.67 -6.85 15.17
C CYS A 444 17.12 -5.46 15.49
N VAL A 445 15.86 -5.42 15.91
CA VAL A 445 15.19 -4.21 16.39
C VAL A 445 14.64 -4.48 17.77
N LEU A 446 15.20 -3.82 18.78
CA LEU A 446 14.70 -3.90 20.15
C LEU A 446 13.93 -2.61 20.46
N SER A 447 12.63 -2.76 20.70
CA SER A 447 11.74 -1.66 21.10
C SER A 447 12.02 -1.20 22.53
N PHE A 448 11.26 -0.21 23.00
CA PHE A 448 11.46 0.47 24.28
C PHE A 448 11.45 -0.48 25.49
N ASP A 449 12.33 -0.22 26.46
CA ASP A 449 12.43 -0.93 27.75
C ASP A 449 12.61 -2.47 27.66
N VAL A 450 13.11 -2.98 26.53
CA VAL A 450 13.44 -4.40 26.36
C VAL A 450 14.70 -4.76 27.15
N VAL A 451 14.67 -5.90 27.85
CA VAL A 451 15.82 -6.43 28.58
C VAL A 451 16.25 -7.76 27.95
N VAL A 452 17.48 -7.82 27.46
CA VAL A 452 18.09 -9.07 26.94
C VAL A 452 18.90 -9.71 28.05
N ALA A 453 18.62 -10.98 28.35
CA ALA A 453 19.27 -11.73 29.42
C ALA A 453 20.78 -11.93 29.20
N SER A 454 21.49 -12.28 30.28
CA SER A 454 22.92 -12.54 30.26
C SER A 454 23.25 -13.74 29.37
N ASP A 455 24.33 -13.65 28.59
CA ASP A 455 24.81 -14.70 27.66
C ASP A 455 23.79 -15.17 26.60
N HIS A 456 22.66 -14.47 26.42
CA HIS A 456 21.65 -14.80 25.42
C HIS A 456 22.02 -14.27 24.04
N VAL A 457 21.66 -15.03 22.99
CA VAL A 457 21.93 -14.67 21.60
C VAL A 457 20.61 -14.41 20.87
N VAL A 458 20.37 -13.16 20.50
CA VAL A 458 19.20 -12.78 19.70
C VAL A 458 19.48 -13.12 18.22
N PRO A 459 18.62 -13.92 17.55
CA PRO A 459 18.83 -14.28 16.15
C PRO A 459 18.69 -13.07 15.22
N ALA A 460 19.39 -13.10 14.08
CA ALA A 460 19.38 -12.00 13.11
C ALA A 460 17.98 -11.71 12.56
N GLY A 461 17.65 -10.43 12.36
CA GLY A 461 16.36 -10.00 11.83
C GLY A 461 15.18 -10.08 12.82
N THR A 462 15.43 -10.36 14.09
CA THR A 462 14.38 -10.46 15.11
C THR A 462 13.92 -9.08 15.57
N ARG A 463 12.61 -8.88 15.67
CA ARG A 463 12.00 -7.70 16.31
C ARG A 463 11.48 -8.10 17.68
N ILE A 464 11.78 -7.32 18.71
CA ILE A 464 11.34 -7.59 20.09
C ILE A 464 10.68 -6.32 20.63
N ALA A 465 9.52 -6.46 21.26
CA ALA A 465 8.87 -5.37 21.98
C ALA A 465 8.22 -5.83 23.28
N ARG A 466 7.93 -4.88 24.17
CA ARG A 466 7.27 -5.17 25.45
C ARG A 466 5.78 -5.51 25.30
N GLU A 467 5.13 -4.93 24.28
CA GLU A 467 3.73 -5.19 23.99
C GLU A 467 3.60 -6.50 23.21
N GLN A 468 2.53 -7.25 23.45
CA GLN A 468 2.21 -8.42 22.64
C GLN A 468 1.60 -7.97 21.31
N GLN A 469 1.89 -8.70 20.23
CA GLN A 469 1.30 -8.41 18.94
C GLN A 469 -0.22 -8.71 18.97
N PRO A 470 -1.11 -7.74 18.71
CA PRO A 470 -2.56 -7.93 18.82
C PRO A 470 -3.04 -8.97 17.80
N GLU A 471 -3.80 -10.00 18.20
CA GLU A 471 -4.18 -11.13 17.34
C GLU A 471 -5.01 -10.71 16.11
N GLU A 472 -5.91 -9.74 16.27
CA GLU A 472 -6.67 -9.08 15.21
C GLU A 472 -6.08 -7.68 14.98
N GLU A 473 -5.73 -7.33 13.75
CA GLU A 473 -5.55 -5.92 13.40
C GLU A 473 -6.94 -5.35 13.12
N ASP A 474 -7.23 -4.13 13.56
CA ASP A 474 -8.30 -3.32 12.97
C ASP A 474 -7.97 -3.21 11.47
N SER A 475 -8.60 -4.08 10.69
CA SER A 475 -8.34 -4.28 9.27
C SER A 475 -9.04 -3.18 8.47
N ASP A 476 -8.55 -1.96 8.58
CA ASP A 476 -9.00 -0.88 7.69
C ASP A 476 -8.03 -0.65 6.52
N ASP A 477 -7.01 -1.52 6.37
CA ASP A 477 -6.23 -1.70 5.13
C ASP A 477 -6.93 -2.68 4.14
N GLU A 478 -8.25 -2.82 4.20
CA GLU A 478 -9.04 -3.41 3.12
C GLU A 478 -9.26 -2.40 1.98
N ASN A 479 -8.20 -2.15 1.20
CA ASN A 479 -8.41 -1.90 -0.22
C ASN A 479 -7.23 -2.41 -1.04
N THR A 480 -7.17 -3.73 -1.16
CA THR A 480 -6.56 -4.43 -2.29
C THR A 480 -7.62 -5.38 -2.80
N GLU A 481 -8.27 -4.97 -3.90
CA GLU A 481 -9.12 -5.75 -4.82
C GLU A 481 -10.05 -6.80 -4.19
N GLY A 482 -11.35 -6.50 -4.21
CA GLY A 482 -12.36 -7.16 -3.42
C GLY A 482 -12.50 -8.65 -3.61
N HIS A 483 -12.74 -9.34 -2.49
CA HIS A 483 -13.48 -10.59 -2.39
C HIS A 483 -14.13 -10.70 -1.00
N GLY A 484 -15.47 -10.74 -0.98
CA GLY A 484 -16.34 -11.42 -0.01
C GLY A 484 -16.05 -11.28 1.49
N MET A 485 -16.73 -10.34 2.13
CA MET A 485 -16.87 -10.28 3.59
C MET A 485 -17.94 -11.29 4.06
N ALA A 486 -17.59 -12.21 4.97
CA ALA A 486 -18.58 -12.94 5.79
C ALA A 486 -18.00 -13.21 7.19
N SER A 487 -18.24 -12.28 8.11
CA SER A 487 -17.97 -12.45 9.54
C SER A 487 -18.89 -13.51 10.14
N VAL A 488 -18.33 -14.69 10.46
CA VAL A 488 -19.00 -15.71 11.26
C VAL A 488 -18.95 -15.31 12.74
N ARG A 489 -20.02 -14.67 13.23
CA ARG A 489 -20.32 -14.60 14.67
C ARG A 489 -20.57 -16.02 15.19
N ARG A 490 -19.57 -16.62 15.85
CA ARG A 490 -19.77 -17.84 16.65
C ARG A 490 -20.46 -17.49 17.97
N HIS A 491 -21.78 -17.54 17.92
CA HIS A 491 -22.64 -17.66 19.11
C HIS A 491 -22.30 -18.98 19.83
N LYS A 492 -21.71 -18.89 21.02
CA LYS A 492 -21.56 -20.05 21.92
C LYS A 492 -22.70 -20.00 22.92
N GLY A 493 -23.78 -20.70 22.59
CA GLY A 493 -24.94 -20.84 23.46
C GLY A 493 -24.58 -21.52 24.78
N LYS A 494 -25.07 -20.96 25.88
CA LYS A 494 -25.30 -21.70 27.12
C LYS A 494 -26.63 -21.26 27.71
N ALA A 495 -27.52 -22.23 27.81
CA ALA A 495 -28.88 -22.12 28.33
C ALA A 495 -28.93 -21.75 29.82
N GLY A 496 -30.02 -21.10 30.22
CA GLY A 496 -30.41 -20.92 31.62
C GLY A 496 -31.51 -19.87 31.78
N ASP A 497 -32.76 -20.32 31.67
CA ASP A 497 -33.97 -19.97 32.42
C ASP A 497 -34.23 -18.53 32.93
N ASP A 498 -35.48 -18.14 32.64
CA ASP A 498 -36.47 -17.50 33.52
C ASP A 498 -36.56 -15.97 33.70
N GLU A 499 -37.78 -15.53 33.34
CA GLU A 499 -38.65 -14.53 33.96
C GLU A 499 -38.67 -13.06 33.45
N GLU A 500 -39.92 -12.64 33.25
CA GLU A 500 -40.46 -11.36 32.80
C GLU A 500 -40.25 -10.25 33.84
N GLU A 501 -40.05 -8.99 33.41
CA GLU A 501 -40.86 -7.86 33.89
C GLU A 501 -40.60 -6.57 33.06
N ASP A 502 -41.70 -5.84 32.84
CA ASP A 502 -41.81 -4.52 32.22
C ASP A 502 -41.15 -3.40 33.04
N GLY A 503 -40.82 -2.27 32.40
CA GLY A 503 -40.52 -1.02 33.10
C GLY A 503 -40.09 0.12 32.18
N GLU A 504 -40.98 1.10 32.02
CA GLU A 504 -40.85 2.36 31.28
C GLU A 504 -39.90 3.39 31.96
N GLU A 505 -39.75 4.55 31.29
CA GLU A 505 -39.25 5.86 31.78
C GLU A 505 -37.72 6.02 31.83
N ASP A 506 -37.10 7.18 31.54
CA ASP A 506 -37.46 8.44 30.89
C ASP A 506 -36.12 9.16 30.61
N GLU A 507 -36.18 10.20 29.77
CA GLU A 507 -35.15 11.21 29.51
C GLU A 507 -34.58 11.81 30.82
N GLU A 508 -33.31 12.21 30.87
CA GLU A 508 -32.84 13.55 31.28
C GLU A 508 -31.38 13.77 30.82
N GLU A 509 -31.15 14.95 30.25
CA GLU A 509 -29.84 15.57 30.03
C GLU A 509 -29.25 15.96 31.39
N ASP A 510 -27.94 15.83 31.59
CA ASP A 510 -27.23 16.71 32.53
C ASP A 510 -25.77 16.92 32.10
N GLU A 511 -25.42 18.21 32.08
CA GLU A 511 -24.08 18.76 31.98
C GLU A 511 -23.31 18.42 33.26
N GLU A 512 -22.10 17.85 33.17
CA GLU A 512 -21.17 17.85 34.31
C GLU A 512 -19.81 18.45 33.91
N GLU A 513 -19.46 19.48 34.66
CA GLU A 513 -18.21 20.23 34.68
C GLU A 513 -17.05 19.32 35.16
N GLU A 514 -15.91 19.37 34.48
CA GLU A 514 -14.67 18.74 34.95
C GLU A 514 -14.06 19.57 36.09
N GLU A 515 -14.21 19.10 37.34
CA GLU A 515 -13.37 19.51 38.47
C GLU A 515 -12.28 18.45 38.75
N GLU A 516 -11.04 18.91 38.80
CA GLU A 516 -9.83 18.15 39.13
C GLU A 516 -9.91 17.54 40.54
N GLY A 517 -9.51 16.27 40.68
CA GLY A 517 -9.26 15.60 41.94
C GLY A 517 -7.92 14.87 41.92
N GLU A 518 -6.88 15.51 42.46
CA GLU A 518 -5.65 14.87 42.91
C GLU A 518 -5.95 13.90 44.06
N GLU A 519 -5.68 12.60 43.89
CA GLU A 519 -5.40 11.60 44.94
C GLU A 519 -5.18 10.27 44.17
N GLU A 520 -3.97 9.75 44.00
CA GLU A 520 -3.39 8.81 44.94
C GLU A 520 -1.86 8.78 44.81
N LYS A 521 -1.18 9.15 45.90
CA LYS A 521 0.22 8.83 46.12
C LYS A 521 0.38 8.40 47.57
N GLU A 522 0.02 7.15 47.87
CA GLU A 522 0.53 6.46 49.07
C GLU A 522 0.16 4.97 49.07
N ARG A 523 0.93 4.13 48.33
CA ARG A 523 1.20 2.74 48.72
C ARG A 523 2.61 2.33 48.27
N LEU A 524 3.57 2.58 49.16
CA LEU A 524 4.88 1.93 49.16
C LEU A 524 4.89 0.96 50.34
N SER A 525 4.71 -0.33 50.05
CA SER A 525 5.37 -1.43 50.78
C SER A 525 5.06 -2.78 50.12
N ASP A 526 6.14 -3.52 49.90
CA ASP A 526 6.24 -4.97 49.78
C ASP A 526 6.10 -5.57 48.37
N GLU A 527 7.27 -5.65 47.71
CA GLU A 527 7.83 -6.81 47.01
C GLU A 527 6.85 -7.91 46.59
N ASP A 528 6.33 -7.79 45.37
CA ASP A 528 6.24 -8.88 44.40
C ASP A 528 6.24 -8.22 43.01
N GLU A 529 7.40 -8.26 42.35
CA GLU A 529 7.54 -7.84 40.96
C GLU A 529 6.66 -8.78 40.11
N ASP A 530 5.52 -8.29 39.65
CA ASP A 530 4.64 -9.00 38.71
C ASP A 530 5.49 -9.43 37.49
N GLU A 531 5.90 -10.71 37.49
CA GLU A 531 6.53 -11.41 36.37
C GLU A 531 5.51 -11.53 35.24
N GLY A 532 5.27 -10.42 34.53
CA GLY A 532 4.50 -10.45 33.29
C GLY A 532 5.12 -11.48 32.34
N PRO A 533 4.31 -12.24 31.58
CA PRO A 533 4.79 -13.32 30.74
C PRO A 533 5.85 -12.78 29.76
N CYS A 534 7.04 -13.38 29.76
CA CYS A 534 8.12 -13.05 28.83
C CYS A 534 8.33 -14.21 27.86
N ASP A 535 8.67 -13.89 26.62
CA ASP A 535 9.07 -14.92 25.66
C ASP A 535 10.53 -15.30 25.93
N VAL A 536 10.71 -16.32 26.78
CA VAL A 536 12.03 -16.84 27.20
C VAL A 536 12.88 -17.25 25.98
N ASP A 537 12.26 -17.67 24.88
CA ASP A 537 12.98 -18.07 23.67
C ASP A 537 13.58 -16.86 22.93
N ALA A 538 12.91 -15.70 23.00
CA ALA A 538 13.34 -14.47 22.34
C ALA A 538 14.39 -13.69 23.15
N VAL A 539 14.21 -13.56 24.47
CA VAL A 539 15.03 -12.69 25.34
C VAL A 539 15.87 -13.42 26.38
N GLY A 540 15.73 -14.73 26.53
CA GLY A 540 16.44 -15.56 27.51
C GLY A 540 15.81 -15.52 28.90
N GLN A 541 16.25 -16.41 29.80
CA GLN A 541 15.74 -16.50 31.18
C GLN A 541 16.04 -15.20 31.96
N GLY A 542 14.99 -14.49 32.38
CA GLY A 542 15.08 -13.18 33.06
C GLY A 542 15.11 -11.97 32.12
N GLY A 543 14.95 -12.18 30.81
CA GLY A 543 14.70 -11.11 29.85
C GLY A 543 13.25 -10.61 29.89
N ARG A 544 13.01 -9.40 29.37
CA ARG A 544 11.66 -8.83 29.25
C ARG A 544 11.39 -8.42 27.80
N GLY A 545 10.40 -9.05 27.19
CA GLY A 545 9.94 -8.76 25.82
C GLY A 545 9.26 -9.96 25.15
N PHE A 546 8.50 -9.68 24.11
CA PHE A 546 7.87 -10.63 23.20
C PHE A 546 8.50 -10.51 21.82
N ALA A 547 8.68 -11.65 21.13
CA ALA A 547 9.04 -11.63 19.73
C ALA A 547 7.89 -11.07 18.88
N TRP A 548 8.23 -10.21 17.92
CA TRP A 548 7.33 -9.66 16.91
C TRP A 548 7.71 -10.22 15.53
N PRO A 549 7.29 -11.46 15.22
CA PRO A 549 7.50 -11.99 13.88
C PRO A 549 6.68 -11.19 12.86
N PRO A 550 7.19 -11.02 11.62
CA PRO A 550 6.37 -10.50 10.53
C PRO A 550 5.17 -11.44 10.29
N ARG A 551 3.94 -10.91 10.27
CA ARG A 551 2.69 -11.71 10.11
C ARG A 551 2.62 -12.44 8.77
N THR A 552 3.19 -11.86 7.73
CA THR A 552 3.35 -12.51 6.42
C THR A 552 4.76 -13.09 6.32
N PRO A 553 4.95 -14.34 5.86
CA PRO A 553 6.27 -14.91 5.66
C PRO A 553 7.04 -14.01 4.68
N PRO A 554 8.13 -13.37 5.11
CA PRO A 554 8.74 -12.34 4.30
C PRO A 554 9.45 -12.98 3.12
N ALA A 555 9.04 -12.62 1.91
CA ALA A 555 9.88 -12.83 0.72
C ALA A 555 11.28 -12.25 1.01
N ALA A 556 12.35 -12.88 0.51
CA ALA A 556 13.73 -12.45 0.83
C ALA A 556 14.01 -10.94 0.57
N ALA A 557 13.27 -10.30 -0.34
CA ALA A 557 13.31 -8.86 -0.57
C ALA A 557 12.72 -8.02 0.58
N MET A 558 11.65 -8.50 1.23
CA MET A 558 11.03 -7.84 2.40
C MET A 558 11.93 -7.92 3.63
N VAL A 559 12.63 -9.04 3.85
CA VAL A 559 13.67 -9.15 4.89
C VAL A 559 14.77 -8.12 4.68
N ARG A 560 15.19 -7.85 3.44
CA ARG A 560 16.22 -6.85 3.11
C ARG A 560 15.78 -5.41 3.35
N ARG A 561 14.52 -5.07 3.06
CA ARG A 561 13.92 -3.73 3.36
C ARG A 561 13.83 -3.47 4.86
N GLN A 562 13.58 -4.53 5.62
CA GLN A 562 13.29 -4.46 7.05
C GLN A 562 14.53 -4.68 7.94
N SER A 563 15.64 -5.15 7.39
CA SER A 563 16.88 -5.45 8.12
C SER A 563 17.98 -4.42 7.84
N LEU A 564 18.68 -4.01 8.90
CA LEU A 564 19.86 -3.14 8.89
C LEU A 564 21.14 -3.86 8.45
N ALA A 565 21.09 -5.19 8.29
CA ALA A 565 22.27 -5.98 7.96
C ALA A 565 22.90 -5.52 6.63
N PRO A 566 24.23 -5.35 6.56
CA PRO A 566 24.90 -5.07 5.30
C PRO A 566 24.67 -6.24 4.33
N ILE A 567 24.41 -5.93 3.06
CA ILE A 567 24.33 -6.97 2.03
C ILE A 567 25.71 -7.62 1.95
N THR A 568 25.76 -8.95 2.04
CA THR A 568 27.04 -9.65 2.08
C THR A 568 27.80 -9.40 0.78
N ALA A 569 29.14 -9.31 0.85
CA ALA A 569 29.96 -9.07 -0.34
C ALA A 569 29.75 -10.15 -1.42
N GLN A 570 29.30 -11.35 -1.02
CA GLN A 570 28.93 -12.45 -1.93
C GLN A 570 27.63 -12.15 -2.68
N GLU A 571 26.59 -11.71 -1.99
CA GLU A 571 25.32 -11.31 -2.62
C GLU A 571 25.48 -10.08 -3.52
N ILE A 572 26.29 -9.09 -3.12
CA ILE A 572 26.62 -7.93 -3.98
C ILE A 572 27.33 -8.42 -5.25
N ALA A 573 28.25 -9.37 -5.13
CA ALA A 573 28.95 -9.95 -6.27
C ALA A 573 28.04 -10.78 -7.18
N GLU A 574 27.08 -11.53 -6.63
CA GLU A 574 26.07 -12.26 -7.41
C GLU A 574 25.14 -11.30 -8.16
N LEU A 575 24.63 -10.27 -7.48
CA LEU A 575 23.79 -9.24 -8.10
C LEU A 575 24.55 -8.43 -9.16
N ALA A 576 25.83 -8.11 -8.92
CA ALA A 576 26.68 -7.46 -9.90
C ALA A 576 26.96 -8.37 -11.11
N ARG A 577 27.17 -9.68 -10.91
CA ARG A 577 27.29 -10.65 -12.01
C ARG A 577 26.02 -10.75 -12.84
N LEU A 578 24.85 -10.84 -12.20
CA LEU A 578 23.56 -10.85 -12.89
C LEU A 578 23.30 -9.54 -13.67
N ALA A 579 23.81 -8.41 -13.17
CA ALA A 579 23.74 -7.13 -13.89
C ALA A 579 24.72 -7.06 -15.07
N ILE A 580 25.91 -7.66 -14.97
CA ILE A 580 26.91 -7.69 -16.06
C ILE A 580 26.50 -8.69 -17.16
N GLU A 581 25.95 -9.86 -16.80
CA GLU A 581 25.36 -10.81 -17.76
C GLU A 581 24.18 -10.22 -18.53
N ARG A 582 23.53 -9.18 -17.98
CA ARG A 582 22.48 -8.39 -18.65
C ARG A 582 23.03 -7.45 -19.71
N GLU A 583 24.25 -6.94 -19.54
CA GLU A 583 24.93 -6.08 -20.54
C GLU A 583 25.62 -6.91 -21.63
N GLU A 584 26.21 -8.06 -21.29
CA GLU A 584 26.90 -8.93 -22.27
C GLU A 584 25.93 -9.77 -23.13
N GLY A 585 24.67 -9.94 -22.69
CA GLY A 585 23.63 -10.65 -23.44
C GLY A 585 23.00 -9.86 -24.60
N GLU A 586 23.20 -8.54 -24.66
CA GLU A 586 22.67 -7.68 -25.74
C GLU A 586 23.68 -7.45 -26.88
N GLU A 587 24.95 -7.83 -26.74
CA GLU A 587 25.96 -7.75 -27.82
C GLU A 587 26.03 -9.04 -28.69
N GLY A 588 25.10 -9.97 -28.50
CA GLY A 588 25.14 -11.32 -29.09
C GLY A 588 24.13 -11.65 -30.19
N GLU A 589 23.33 -10.69 -30.68
CA GLU A 589 22.39 -10.92 -31.79
C GLU A 589 22.38 -9.75 -32.79
N GLU A 590 23.55 -9.46 -33.39
CA GLU A 590 23.63 -8.77 -34.69
C GLU A 590 24.43 -9.64 -35.65
N GLU A 591 23.76 -10.31 -36.60
CA GLU A 591 24.23 -10.83 -37.91
C GLU A 591 23.20 -11.88 -38.42
N GLU A 592 22.64 -11.91 -39.62
CA GLU A 592 22.79 -11.18 -40.89
C GLU A 592 21.43 -11.28 -41.64
N GLU A 593 20.81 -10.18 -42.07
CA GLU A 593 19.90 -10.22 -43.24
C GLU A 593 20.62 -9.60 -44.44
N LYS A 594 21.17 -10.48 -45.30
CA LYS A 594 21.64 -10.12 -46.62
C LYS A 594 20.45 -10.01 -47.57
N GLY A 595 20.36 -8.86 -48.24
CA GLY A 595 19.37 -8.59 -49.27
C GLY A 595 19.44 -9.55 -50.46
N GLY A 596 18.27 -9.82 -51.03
CA GLY A 596 18.06 -10.40 -52.34
C GLY A 596 16.84 -9.76 -52.97
N GLU A 597 17.06 -9.03 -54.06
CA GLU A 597 16.02 -8.47 -54.93
C GLU A 597 15.12 -9.57 -55.53
N GLY A 598 13.83 -9.28 -55.71
CA GLY A 598 13.05 -9.93 -56.76
C GLY A 598 11.56 -10.11 -56.50
N GLY A 599 10.75 -9.36 -57.25
CA GLY A 599 9.56 -9.93 -57.90
C GLY A 599 8.25 -9.89 -57.13
N ALA A 600 7.38 -8.96 -57.54
CA ALA A 600 5.96 -9.00 -57.28
C ALA A 600 5.33 -10.34 -57.71
N ALA A 601 4.51 -10.93 -56.84
CA ALA A 601 3.43 -11.82 -57.21
C ALA A 601 2.30 -11.71 -56.18
N LEU A 602 1.18 -11.17 -56.64
CA LEU A 602 -0.13 -11.25 -56.01
C LEU A 602 -0.53 -12.71 -55.87
N VAL A 603 -0.81 -13.18 -54.66
CA VAL A 603 -1.62 -14.38 -54.40
C VAL A 603 -2.52 -14.03 -53.23
N GLY A 604 -3.83 -13.99 -53.50
CA GLY A 604 -4.85 -13.94 -52.46
C GLY A 604 -4.90 -15.27 -51.72
N GLY A 605 -4.92 -15.19 -50.40
CA GLY A 605 -5.43 -16.22 -49.51
C GLY A 605 -6.65 -15.62 -48.83
N GLU A 606 -7.81 -16.15 -49.19
CA GLU A 606 -8.98 -16.20 -48.31
C GLU A 606 -8.71 -17.29 -47.26
N ASP A 607 -9.37 -17.19 -46.10
CA ASP A 607 -9.40 -18.13 -44.96
C ASP A 607 -8.17 -17.98 -44.02
N GLU A 608 -8.27 -17.76 -42.70
CA GLU A 608 -9.16 -18.30 -41.67
C GLU A 608 -9.41 -17.24 -40.56
N ASP A 609 -10.65 -16.75 -40.44
CA ASP A 609 -11.16 -16.01 -39.27
C ASP A 609 -12.41 -16.77 -38.76
N GLU A 610 -12.25 -17.96 -38.18
CA GLU A 610 -13.39 -18.74 -37.63
C GLU A 610 -13.15 -19.35 -36.22
N ASP A 611 -12.04 -19.07 -35.54
CA ASP A 611 -11.72 -19.72 -34.24
C ASP A 611 -11.85 -18.81 -32.99
N GLU A 612 -12.41 -17.58 -33.08
CA GLU A 612 -12.57 -16.70 -31.90
C GLU A 612 -13.95 -16.80 -31.20
N GLU A 613 -14.93 -17.55 -31.73
CA GLU A 613 -16.29 -17.61 -31.15
C GLU A 613 -16.51 -18.78 -30.16
N GLU A 614 -15.74 -19.88 -30.26
CA GLU A 614 -15.92 -21.08 -29.40
C GLU A 614 -15.39 -20.89 -27.96
N ASP A 615 -14.33 -20.10 -27.75
CA ASP A 615 -13.73 -19.87 -26.41
C ASP A 615 -14.66 -19.08 -25.46
N GLY A 616 -15.61 -18.29 -26.00
CA GLY A 616 -16.49 -17.42 -25.22
C GLY A 616 -17.73 -18.10 -24.62
N GLU A 617 -18.14 -19.27 -25.12
CA GLU A 617 -19.29 -20.03 -24.59
C GLU A 617 -18.95 -20.76 -23.30
N ASP A 618 -17.73 -21.30 -23.29
CA ASP A 618 -17.13 -22.02 -22.20
C ASP A 618 -16.82 -21.12 -20.99
N GLU A 619 -16.40 -19.88 -21.24
CA GLU A 619 -16.10 -18.89 -20.19
C GLU A 619 -17.38 -18.36 -19.53
N PHE A 620 -18.40 -18.02 -20.33
CA PHE A 620 -19.70 -17.55 -19.82
C PHE A 620 -20.39 -18.60 -18.93
N SER A 621 -20.44 -19.84 -19.39
CA SER A 621 -21.08 -20.93 -18.65
C SER A 621 -20.37 -21.20 -17.32
N LYS A 622 -19.03 -21.16 -17.30
CA LYS A 622 -18.23 -21.30 -16.08
C LYS A 622 -18.47 -20.16 -15.09
N GLU A 623 -18.54 -18.91 -15.55
CA GLU A 623 -18.77 -17.77 -14.67
C GLU A 623 -20.18 -17.80 -14.03
N VAL A 624 -21.21 -18.11 -14.81
CA VAL A 624 -22.58 -18.27 -14.31
C VAL A 624 -22.66 -19.39 -13.28
N GLU A 625 -21.96 -20.50 -13.51
CA GLU A 625 -21.87 -21.60 -12.56
C GLU A 625 -21.18 -21.21 -11.25
N GLU A 626 -20.05 -20.50 -11.32
CA GLU A 626 -19.31 -20.06 -10.14
C GLU A 626 -20.12 -19.05 -9.32
N MET A 627 -20.77 -18.10 -9.99
CA MET A 627 -21.72 -17.17 -9.37
C MET A 627 -22.85 -17.94 -8.67
N PHE A 628 -23.45 -18.94 -9.34
CA PHE A 628 -24.51 -19.76 -8.73
C PHE A 628 -24.01 -20.53 -7.51
N LYS A 629 -22.81 -21.11 -7.55
CA LYS A 629 -22.19 -21.79 -6.40
C LYS A 629 -21.95 -20.82 -5.24
N ARG A 630 -21.49 -19.58 -5.51
CA ARG A 630 -21.34 -18.52 -4.51
C ARG A 630 -22.68 -18.14 -3.88
N ALA A 631 -23.71 -17.91 -4.70
CA ALA A 631 -25.04 -17.55 -4.25
C ALA A 631 -25.66 -18.61 -3.33
N VAL A 632 -25.40 -19.90 -3.62
CA VAL A 632 -25.84 -21.02 -2.78
C VAL A 632 -25.09 -21.07 -1.44
N ALA A 633 -23.78 -20.82 -1.44
CA ALA A 633 -22.93 -20.83 -0.23
C ALA A 633 -23.26 -19.67 0.73
N GLU A 634 -23.47 -18.48 0.18
CA GLU A 634 -23.78 -17.26 0.95
C GLU A 634 -25.27 -17.14 1.31
N GLY A 635 -26.14 -17.92 0.67
CA GLY A 635 -27.58 -17.89 0.91
C GLY A 635 -28.25 -16.62 0.35
N VAL A 636 -27.77 -16.14 -0.80
CA VAL A 636 -28.26 -14.91 -1.45
C VAL A 636 -29.72 -15.08 -1.89
N ALA A 637 -30.50 -14.00 -1.78
CA ALA A 637 -31.88 -13.97 -2.25
C ALA A 637 -31.97 -14.15 -3.77
N GLN A 638 -32.96 -14.92 -4.24
CA GLN A 638 -33.10 -15.26 -5.66
C GLN A 638 -33.24 -14.03 -6.57
N ASP A 639 -33.84 -12.94 -6.09
CA ASP A 639 -33.97 -11.69 -6.87
C ASP A 639 -32.61 -11.02 -7.16
N ASN A 640 -31.63 -11.15 -6.26
CA ASN A 640 -30.28 -10.60 -6.49
C ASN A 640 -29.52 -11.44 -7.52
N VAL A 641 -29.69 -12.77 -7.49
CA VAL A 641 -29.12 -13.68 -8.50
C VAL A 641 -29.64 -13.34 -9.90
N VAL A 642 -30.92 -12.98 -10.02
CA VAL A 642 -31.51 -12.53 -11.29
C VAL A 642 -30.82 -11.27 -11.82
N LEU A 643 -30.47 -10.32 -10.95
CA LEU A 643 -29.77 -9.09 -11.36
C LEU A 643 -28.35 -9.39 -11.84
N GLU A 644 -27.62 -10.27 -11.14
CA GLU A 644 -26.27 -10.68 -11.53
C GLU A 644 -26.27 -11.43 -12.87
N VAL A 645 -27.16 -12.41 -13.06
CA VAL A 645 -27.29 -13.14 -14.34
C VAL A 645 -27.70 -12.20 -15.48
N ASN A 646 -28.60 -11.23 -15.25
CA ASN A 646 -28.95 -10.26 -16.29
C ASN A 646 -27.78 -9.32 -16.61
N ALA A 647 -26.92 -8.99 -15.64
CA ALA A 647 -25.70 -8.22 -15.89
C ALA A 647 -24.70 -9.04 -16.73
N LEU A 648 -24.47 -10.31 -16.40
CA LEU A 648 -23.63 -11.22 -17.18
C LEU A 648 -24.16 -11.42 -18.61
N LYS A 649 -25.48 -11.60 -18.75
CA LYS A 649 -26.15 -11.67 -20.05
C LYS A 649 -25.85 -10.45 -20.91
N LEU A 650 -25.93 -9.25 -20.33
CA LEU A 650 -25.66 -8.00 -21.04
C LEU A 650 -24.17 -7.82 -21.35
N ALA A 651 -23.27 -8.33 -20.48
CA ALA A 651 -21.83 -8.27 -20.68
C ALA A 651 -21.37 -9.18 -21.83
N TYR A 652 -21.86 -10.42 -21.88
CA TYR A 652 -21.52 -11.42 -22.91
C TYR A 652 -22.45 -11.37 -24.13
N ASN A 653 -23.44 -10.47 -24.14
CA ASN A 653 -24.45 -10.35 -25.21
C ASN A 653 -25.16 -11.69 -25.54
N ARG A 654 -25.51 -12.46 -24.51
CA ARG A 654 -26.13 -13.80 -24.64
C ARG A 654 -27.65 -13.77 -24.64
N SER A 655 -28.27 -14.86 -25.09
CA SER A 655 -29.72 -15.02 -25.13
C SER A 655 -30.31 -15.36 -23.75
N PHE A 656 -31.63 -15.35 -23.60
CA PHE A 656 -32.27 -15.84 -22.36
C PHE A 656 -32.17 -17.37 -22.23
N ALA A 657 -32.15 -18.08 -23.36
CA ALA A 657 -32.01 -19.52 -23.46
C ALA A 657 -30.62 -19.98 -22.94
N ASP A 658 -29.54 -19.33 -23.38
CA ASP A 658 -28.16 -19.66 -22.96
C ASP A 658 -27.98 -19.46 -21.44
N CYS A 659 -28.59 -18.41 -20.88
CA CYS A 659 -28.58 -18.16 -19.44
C CYS A 659 -29.34 -19.26 -18.67
N ALA A 660 -30.47 -19.71 -19.22
CA ALA A 660 -31.27 -20.78 -18.62
C ALA A 660 -30.51 -22.11 -18.63
N GLY A 661 -29.85 -22.43 -19.75
CA GLY A 661 -28.95 -23.58 -19.90
C GLY A 661 -27.79 -23.58 -18.89
N ALA A 662 -27.02 -22.49 -18.84
CA ALA A 662 -25.88 -22.36 -17.91
C ALA A 662 -26.29 -22.45 -16.43
N MET A 663 -27.39 -21.80 -16.04
CA MET A 663 -27.96 -21.94 -14.69
C MET A 663 -28.40 -23.37 -14.39
N PHE A 664 -29.03 -24.03 -15.36
CA PHE A 664 -29.49 -25.41 -15.21
C PHE A 664 -28.31 -26.38 -15.05
N THR A 665 -27.24 -26.21 -15.82
CA THR A 665 -25.98 -26.94 -15.65
C THR A 665 -25.39 -26.70 -14.26
N GLY A 666 -25.38 -25.45 -13.78
CA GLY A 666 -24.99 -25.11 -12.40
C GLY A 666 -25.83 -25.82 -11.33
N MET A 667 -27.15 -25.94 -11.53
CA MET A 667 -28.05 -26.69 -10.64
C MET A 667 -27.75 -28.19 -10.62
N LEU A 668 -27.51 -28.80 -11.79
CA LEU A 668 -27.11 -30.21 -11.89
C LEU A 668 -25.74 -30.44 -11.26
N ASN A 669 -24.83 -29.49 -11.42
CA ASN A 669 -23.50 -29.54 -10.84
C ASN A 669 -23.55 -29.54 -9.31
N LEU A 670 -24.41 -28.70 -8.74
CA LEU A 670 -24.72 -28.66 -7.31
C LEU A 670 -25.43 -29.93 -6.82
N ALA A 671 -26.35 -30.49 -7.61
CA ALA A 671 -27.07 -31.70 -7.21
C ALA A 671 -26.13 -32.90 -7.03
N ALA A 672 -25.13 -33.05 -7.92
CA ALA A 672 -24.14 -34.11 -7.77
C ALA A 672 -23.02 -33.77 -6.78
N SER A 673 -22.72 -32.50 -6.46
CA SER A 673 -21.77 -32.19 -5.36
C SER A 673 -22.32 -32.60 -3.98
N HIS A 674 -23.64 -32.64 -3.81
CA HIS A 674 -24.30 -33.15 -2.61
C HIS A 674 -24.36 -34.68 -2.54
N THR A 675 -23.96 -35.38 -3.61
CA THR A 675 -24.06 -36.83 -3.73
C THR A 675 -22.65 -37.45 -3.75
N PRO A 676 -22.33 -38.44 -2.90
CA PRO A 676 -21.02 -39.08 -2.94
C PRO A 676 -20.84 -39.91 -4.24
N PRO A 677 -19.62 -39.98 -4.80
CA PRO A 677 -19.37 -40.71 -6.05
C PRO A 677 -19.69 -42.20 -5.88
N GLY A 678 -20.61 -42.71 -6.70
CA GLY A 678 -21.09 -44.11 -6.65
C GLY A 678 -22.36 -44.35 -5.82
N ALA A 679 -23.06 -43.30 -5.38
CA ALA A 679 -24.37 -43.41 -4.72
C ALA A 679 -25.44 -44.07 -5.62
N PRO A 680 -26.46 -44.73 -5.04
CA PRO A 680 -27.57 -45.29 -5.81
C PRO A 680 -28.32 -44.18 -6.58
N THR A 681 -28.77 -44.49 -7.81
CA THR A 681 -29.50 -43.56 -8.70
C THR A 681 -30.70 -42.87 -8.04
N LYS A 682 -31.27 -43.48 -7.00
CA LYS A 682 -32.37 -42.93 -6.20
C LYS A 682 -31.98 -41.73 -5.34
N GLU A 683 -30.75 -41.68 -4.82
CA GLU A 683 -30.26 -40.55 -4.02
C GLU A 683 -29.92 -39.35 -4.88
N LEU A 684 -29.31 -39.58 -6.05
CA LEU A 684 -29.07 -38.54 -7.06
C LEU A 684 -30.39 -37.88 -7.49
N LEU A 685 -31.41 -38.70 -7.77
CA LEU A 685 -32.77 -38.23 -8.08
C LEU A 685 -33.39 -37.36 -6.99
N ALA A 686 -33.24 -37.77 -5.72
CA ALA A 686 -33.77 -37.00 -4.59
C ALA A 686 -33.05 -35.65 -4.45
N SER A 687 -31.72 -35.63 -4.64
CA SER A 687 -30.91 -34.41 -4.62
C SER A 687 -31.28 -33.47 -5.76
N THR A 688 -31.34 -33.96 -7.00
CA THR A 688 -31.73 -33.15 -8.18
C THR A 688 -33.13 -32.57 -8.00
N ARG A 689 -34.10 -33.37 -7.54
CA ARG A 689 -35.45 -32.87 -7.26
C ARG A 689 -35.45 -31.77 -6.19
N ALA A 690 -34.65 -31.90 -5.14
CA ALA A 690 -34.56 -30.89 -4.08
C ALA A 690 -33.93 -29.58 -4.58
N VAL A 691 -32.89 -29.65 -5.42
CA VAL A 691 -32.24 -28.46 -5.99
C VAL A 691 -33.17 -27.78 -6.99
N VAL A 692 -33.73 -28.53 -7.95
CA VAL A 692 -34.64 -27.97 -8.96
C VAL A 692 -35.87 -27.34 -8.31
N THR A 693 -36.47 -27.96 -7.29
CA THR A 693 -37.62 -27.39 -6.57
C THR A 693 -37.31 -26.13 -5.79
N ARG A 694 -36.09 -26.03 -5.22
CA ARG A 694 -35.65 -24.83 -4.50
C ARG A 694 -35.45 -23.64 -5.45
N TRP A 695 -34.98 -23.89 -6.67
CA TRP A 695 -34.59 -22.86 -7.62
C TRP A 695 -35.54 -22.73 -8.83
N THR A 696 -36.71 -23.36 -8.79
CA THR A 696 -37.73 -23.30 -9.85
C THR A 696 -38.14 -21.86 -10.18
N SER A 697 -38.33 -21.03 -9.15
CA SER A 697 -38.71 -19.62 -9.30
C SER A 697 -37.64 -18.77 -9.98
N LEU A 698 -36.36 -19.15 -9.84
CA LEU A 698 -35.26 -18.51 -10.55
C LEU A 698 -35.31 -18.87 -12.03
N LEU A 699 -35.37 -20.17 -12.35
CA LEU A 699 -35.36 -20.67 -13.72
C LEU A 699 -36.57 -20.17 -14.54
N ARG A 700 -37.77 -20.15 -13.96
CA ARG A 700 -38.99 -19.61 -14.59
C ARG A 700 -38.89 -18.14 -15.00
N ARG A 701 -37.99 -17.36 -14.41
CA ARG A 701 -37.84 -15.94 -14.75
C ARG A 701 -37.02 -15.72 -16.03
N PHE A 702 -36.26 -16.74 -16.43
CA PHE A 702 -35.44 -16.74 -17.63
C PHE A 702 -36.11 -17.49 -18.80
N LEU A 703 -36.98 -18.45 -18.51
CA LEU A 703 -37.83 -19.13 -19.50
C LEU A 703 -39.04 -18.26 -19.87
N LYS A 704 -39.00 -17.58 -21.03
CA LYS A 704 -40.08 -16.70 -21.50
C LYS A 704 -40.81 -17.21 -22.73
N GLY A 705 -40.16 -18.07 -23.51
CA GLY A 705 -40.74 -18.72 -24.67
C GLY A 705 -40.43 -20.22 -24.73
N THR A 706 -41.11 -20.92 -25.62
CA THR A 706 -40.93 -22.36 -25.91
C THR A 706 -39.50 -22.68 -26.35
N ASP A 707 -38.85 -21.76 -27.06
CA ASP A 707 -37.47 -21.94 -27.53
C ASP A 707 -36.46 -21.97 -26.37
N ASP A 708 -36.69 -21.18 -25.31
CA ASP A 708 -35.84 -21.20 -24.11
C ASP A 708 -35.98 -22.53 -23.34
N GLU A 709 -37.18 -23.12 -23.37
CA GLU A 709 -37.48 -24.41 -22.73
C GLU A 709 -36.82 -25.57 -23.49
N VAL A 710 -36.82 -25.51 -24.83
CA VAL A 710 -36.12 -26.49 -25.69
C VAL A 710 -34.61 -26.43 -25.43
N GLU A 711 -34.02 -25.25 -25.27
CA GLU A 711 -32.59 -25.10 -24.97
C GLU A 711 -32.19 -25.75 -23.64
N VAL A 712 -33.04 -25.64 -22.61
CA VAL A 712 -32.80 -26.34 -21.33
C VAL A 712 -32.80 -27.86 -21.50
N LEU A 713 -33.60 -28.39 -22.45
CA LEU A 713 -33.60 -29.83 -22.77
C LEU A 713 -32.36 -30.25 -23.57
N LEU A 714 -31.91 -29.43 -24.51
CA LEU A 714 -30.69 -29.67 -25.29
C LEU A 714 -29.46 -29.64 -24.39
N THR A 715 -29.33 -28.63 -23.53
CA THR A 715 -28.25 -28.55 -22.55
C THR A 715 -28.29 -29.70 -21.54
N PHE A 716 -29.49 -30.19 -21.17
CA PHE A 716 -29.59 -31.38 -20.32
C PHE A 716 -29.04 -32.64 -21.01
N GLU A 717 -29.30 -32.79 -22.31
CA GLU A 717 -28.79 -33.88 -23.13
C GLU A 717 -27.25 -33.81 -23.24
N GLU A 718 -26.71 -32.63 -23.51
CA GLU A 718 -25.28 -32.37 -23.59
C GLU A 718 -24.57 -32.67 -22.27
N VAL A 719 -25.11 -32.22 -21.14
CA VAL A 719 -24.58 -32.53 -19.80
C VAL A 719 -24.60 -34.03 -19.54
N CYS A 720 -25.61 -34.76 -20.02
CA CYS A 720 -25.68 -36.22 -19.87
C CYS A 720 -24.69 -36.96 -20.76
N ASN A 721 -24.32 -36.40 -21.91
CA ASN A 721 -23.37 -37.00 -22.85
C ASN A 721 -21.91 -36.70 -22.50
N GLU A 722 -21.61 -35.45 -22.17
CA GLU A 722 -20.24 -34.94 -22.11
C GLU A 722 -19.75 -34.77 -20.68
N THR A 723 -20.49 -34.02 -19.87
CA THR A 723 -20.00 -33.54 -18.57
C THR A 723 -20.23 -34.56 -17.45
N ARG A 724 -21.40 -35.23 -17.43
CA ARG A 724 -21.82 -36.13 -16.35
C ARG A 724 -22.72 -37.29 -16.84
N PRO A 725 -22.13 -38.44 -17.24
CA PRO A 725 -22.90 -39.61 -17.70
C PRO A 725 -23.73 -40.29 -16.59
N GLU A 726 -23.53 -39.90 -15.33
CA GLU A 726 -24.29 -40.38 -14.17
C GLU A 726 -25.78 -39.97 -14.20
N PHE A 727 -26.12 -38.90 -14.93
CA PHE A 727 -27.50 -38.43 -15.09
C PHE A 727 -28.26 -39.15 -16.22
N ALA A 728 -27.57 -39.84 -17.14
CA ALA A 728 -28.19 -40.54 -18.26
C ALA A 728 -29.28 -41.58 -17.89
N PRO A 729 -29.15 -42.42 -16.82
CA PRO A 729 -30.21 -43.35 -16.41
C PRO A 729 -31.37 -42.66 -15.65
N VAL A 730 -31.18 -41.41 -15.27
CA VAL A 730 -32.08 -40.59 -14.44
C VAL A 730 -32.83 -39.53 -15.29
N PHE A 731 -32.45 -39.39 -16.55
CA PHE A 731 -32.96 -38.40 -17.51
C PHE A 731 -34.49 -38.31 -17.55
N VAL A 732 -35.20 -39.43 -17.78
CA VAL A 732 -36.67 -39.44 -17.91
C VAL A 732 -37.35 -38.97 -16.63
N ASN A 733 -36.85 -39.38 -15.47
CA ASN A 733 -37.40 -38.97 -14.18
C ASN A 733 -37.14 -37.50 -13.84
N VAL A 734 -36.03 -36.92 -14.33
CA VAL A 734 -35.77 -35.48 -14.23
C VAL A 734 -36.68 -34.72 -15.19
N LEU A 735 -36.86 -35.21 -16.42
CA LEU A 735 -37.79 -34.65 -17.39
C LEU A 735 -39.24 -34.61 -16.85
N GLU A 736 -39.71 -35.71 -16.26
CA GLU A 736 -41.00 -35.77 -15.54
C GLU A 736 -41.06 -34.72 -14.41
N THR A 737 -39.97 -34.52 -13.68
CA THR A 737 -39.91 -33.53 -12.59
C THR A 737 -39.93 -32.09 -13.13
N LEU A 738 -39.32 -31.83 -14.29
CA LEU A 738 -39.35 -30.53 -14.95
C LEU A 738 -40.76 -30.21 -15.47
N TYR A 739 -41.45 -31.22 -16.02
CA TYR A 739 -42.85 -31.13 -16.45
C TYR A 739 -43.81 -30.90 -15.26
N ASP A 740 -43.72 -31.73 -14.21
CA ASP A 740 -44.51 -31.61 -12.96
C ASP A 740 -44.35 -30.24 -12.26
N LYS A 741 -43.28 -29.51 -12.57
CA LYS A 741 -42.94 -28.22 -11.98
C LYS A 741 -43.18 -27.05 -12.94
N ASP A 742 -43.90 -27.26 -14.03
CA ASP A 742 -44.17 -26.30 -15.12
C ASP A 742 -42.91 -25.50 -15.50
N ILE A 743 -41.77 -26.18 -15.62
CA ILE A 743 -40.53 -25.60 -16.17
C ILE A 743 -40.51 -25.81 -17.69
N VAL A 744 -41.02 -26.95 -18.16
CA VAL A 744 -41.08 -27.30 -19.58
C VAL A 744 -42.53 -27.61 -19.93
N SER A 745 -43.04 -26.97 -20.98
CA SER A 745 -44.37 -27.20 -21.54
C SER A 745 -44.41 -28.44 -22.43
N GLU A 746 -45.62 -28.97 -22.65
CA GLU A 746 -45.83 -30.08 -23.58
C GLU A 746 -45.37 -29.73 -25.00
N GLU A 747 -45.67 -28.51 -25.45
CA GLU A 747 -45.23 -27.97 -26.74
C GLU A 747 -43.70 -27.99 -26.89
N ALA A 748 -42.95 -27.64 -25.84
CA ALA A 748 -41.48 -27.66 -25.87
C ALA A 748 -40.90 -29.09 -25.91
N VAL A 749 -41.49 -30.05 -25.17
CA VAL A 749 -41.07 -31.47 -25.24
C VAL A 749 -41.32 -32.05 -26.63
N MET A 750 -42.42 -31.66 -27.27
CA MET A 750 -42.77 -32.07 -28.61
C MET A 750 -41.86 -31.44 -29.66
N ALA A 751 -41.59 -30.14 -29.56
CA ALA A 751 -40.65 -29.43 -30.44
C ALA A 751 -39.23 -30.02 -30.36
N TRP A 752 -38.75 -30.31 -29.15
CA TRP A 752 -37.46 -31.00 -28.93
C TRP A 752 -37.42 -32.38 -29.59
N ALA A 753 -38.51 -33.16 -29.50
CA ALA A 753 -38.60 -34.47 -30.13
C ALA A 753 -38.67 -34.41 -31.66
N GLU A 754 -39.29 -33.37 -32.22
CA GLU A 754 -39.38 -33.14 -33.67
C GLU A 754 -38.04 -32.67 -34.27
N GLU A 755 -37.34 -31.76 -33.60
CA GLU A 755 -36.03 -31.25 -34.02
C GLU A 755 -35.00 -32.38 -34.16
N LYS A 756 -35.07 -33.38 -33.27
CA LYS A 756 -34.17 -34.55 -33.25
C LYS A 756 -34.56 -35.66 -34.23
N GLN A 757 -35.68 -35.54 -34.96
CA GLN A 757 -36.12 -36.55 -35.94
C GLN A 757 -35.06 -36.78 -37.05
N PHE A 758 -34.34 -35.72 -37.42
CA PHE A 758 -33.32 -35.72 -38.47
C PHE A 758 -31.87 -35.84 -37.96
N ALA A 759 -31.65 -35.91 -36.65
CA ALA A 759 -30.33 -35.98 -36.02
C ALA A 759 -29.68 -37.39 -36.11
N ASP A 760 -28.40 -37.49 -35.78
CA ASP A 760 -27.60 -38.71 -35.83
C ASP A 760 -28.01 -39.74 -34.76
N ALA A 761 -27.60 -41.00 -34.94
CA ALA A 761 -28.02 -42.12 -34.08
C ALA A 761 -27.52 -42.00 -32.61
N ALA A 762 -26.52 -41.16 -32.34
CA ALA A 762 -26.03 -40.89 -30.99
C ALA A 762 -26.98 -39.98 -30.19
N ASP A 763 -27.60 -39.00 -30.85
CA ASP A 763 -28.50 -38.00 -30.24
C ASP A 763 -29.94 -38.52 -30.09
N LYS A 764 -30.25 -39.65 -30.74
CA LYS A 764 -31.57 -40.31 -30.63
C LYS A 764 -31.73 -41.14 -29.36
N VAL A 765 -30.66 -41.39 -28.61
CA VAL A 765 -30.67 -42.30 -27.45
C VAL A 765 -31.61 -41.81 -26.34
N PHE A 766 -31.70 -40.49 -26.10
CA PHE A 766 -32.54 -39.93 -25.04
C PHE A 766 -34.00 -39.76 -25.47
N VAL A 767 -34.25 -39.48 -26.75
CA VAL A 767 -35.61 -39.46 -27.33
C VAL A 767 -36.20 -40.87 -27.34
N GLU A 768 -35.43 -41.90 -27.69
CA GLU A 768 -35.85 -43.30 -27.64
C GLU A 768 -36.15 -43.76 -26.20
N ARG A 769 -35.34 -43.33 -25.23
CA ARG A 769 -35.60 -43.61 -23.80
C ARG A 769 -36.86 -42.92 -23.27
N SER A 770 -37.18 -41.74 -23.81
CA SER A 770 -38.35 -40.94 -23.41
C SER A 770 -39.61 -41.25 -24.22
N ALA A 771 -39.55 -42.19 -25.17
CA ALA A 771 -40.66 -42.51 -26.08
C ALA A 771 -41.95 -42.95 -25.36
N ALA A 772 -41.85 -43.60 -24.20
CA ALA A 772 -43.02 -43.96 -23.39
C ALA A 772 -43.71 -42.73 -22.78
N PHE A 773 -42.92 -41.73 -22.37
CA PHE A 773 -43.43 -40.47 -21.83
C PHE A 773 -44.01 -39.58 -22.93
N ILE A 774 -43.33 -39.45 -24.07
CA ILE A 774 -43.82 -38.72 -25.25
C ILE A 774 -45.12 -39.34 -25.78
N LYS A 775 -45.24 -40.67 -25.78
CA LYS A 775 -46.48 -41.35 -26.18
C LYS A 775 -47.63 -41.07 -25.21
N TRP A 776 -47.34 -40.98 -23.91
CA TRP A 776 -48.32 -40.64 -22.90
C TRP A 776 -48.82 -39.19 -23.03
N LEU A 777 -47.92 -38.24 -23.33
CA LEU A 777 -48.29 -36.85 -23.61
C LEU A 777 -49.24 -36.75 -24.82
N LYS A 778 -48.87 -37.36 -25.95
CA LYS A 778 -49.74 -37.41 -27.15
C LYS A 778 -51.12 -38.03 -26.91
N GLU A 779 -51.19 -39.07 -26.09
CA GLU A 779 -52.46 -39.70 -25.72
C GLU A 779 -53.29 -38.82 -24.79
N ALA A 780 -52.66 -37.98 -23.96
CA ALA A 780 -53.34 -37.01 -23.11
C ALA A 780 -53.87 -35.80 -23.92
N GLU A 781 -53.10 -35.31 -24.91
CA GLU A 781 -53.52 -34.25 -25.84
C GLU A 781 -54.76 -34.66 -26.67
N GLU A 782 -54.73 -35.88 -27.24
CA GLU A 782 -55.86 -36.42 -28.01
C GLU A 782 -57.15 -36.61 -27.16
N GLU A 783 -57.02 -36.82 -25.84
CA GLU A 783 -58.16 -36.90 -24.92
C GLU A 783 -58.69 -35.51 -24.53
N GLU A 784 -57.84 -34.49 -24.39
CA GLU A 784 -58.26 -33.11 -24.08
C GLU A 784 -58.92 -32.40 -25.28
N GLU A 785 -58.41 -32.55 -26.51
CA GLU A 785 -59.07 -32.03 -27.72
C GLU A 785 -60.44 -32.69 -27.98
N SER A 786 -60.61 -33.96 -27.57
CA SER A 786 -61.88 -34.69 -27.68
C SER A 786 -62.95 -34.21 -26.69
N ASP A 787 -62.57 -33.55 -25.59
CA ASP A 787 -63.49 -33.07 -24.56
C ASP A 787 -63.89 -31.59 -24.77
N GLU A 788 -63.20 -30.85 -25.66
CA GLU A 788 -63.52 -29.46 -26.04
C GLU A 788 -64.38 -29.30 -27.32
N GLU A 789 -64.59 -30.37 -28.11
CA GLU A 789 -65.60 -30.44 -29.21
C GLU A 789 -67.00 -30.90 -28.74
#